data_AF-A0A928C8X0-F1
#
_entry.id   AF-A0A928C8X0-F1
#
_cell.length_a   1.000
_cell.length_b   1.000
_cell.length_c   1.000
_cell.angle_alpha   90.00
_cell.angle_beta   90.00
_cell.angle_gamma   90.00
#
_symmetry.space_group_name_H-M   'P 1'
#
loop_
_entity.id
_entity.type
_entity.pdbx_description
1 polymer ?
#
loop_
_entity_poly.entity_id
_entity_poly.type
_entity_poly.pdbx_seq_one_letter_code
_entity_poly.pdbx_strand_id
1 'polypeptide(L)'
;MKKIFTLLMLALVCVSMTNCNRRIRQQIEELDERVTALEEIAKKTNADIAALQNIVNALQNNLYVTDVITTSDGYIIQFSDGTNAVISNGQDGVNAPVISVRQDIDGNYYWTLDGEWLIVDGERVRANGKDGIDGINGTNGQDAITPQVRINPDTKEWEISVDGGNTWEPTGVIAEGQDGTNGTNGTNGTNGSTPQISIKKDVDGNYYWTLDGEWIIVDGAKVRANGFDGSSGDSGLAPQIRINPETYEWEVSTDGGLTWTSTGVKAQGSDGDSFFQNVDASNPDYVIVTMADGSVILLARYDGSAPMFVIVNAPELVQLEYATSVTYEVEAENINEYLINVPEGWHADYSDNTLSITAPAKDMCHFDKEGKIAITVVSEAGKMAIVKVNVMAGEWIQEMELRTLTFEDADAKFSPYELSYCGAYISTWSDLIAEDQYMSSLIYDMSGSEPYYWYDENNTELLHAFPYNYNSYAYWGGGHAVSNYANTDYETYGDYNSQLTVYGEEGAGGHNGSANFCMHFGYADDSGYNYTEELPSFMFGDGEERVIDHIYVNNSTYALNCYINGNGLTDPVGANDKTWVIAKGFNADDEQVSESIFYLVDGPDGIVKEWTKWDLTSLGKVWRVEFNMAGTNDNGYGFSQPAYFAYDDVAVQFQGEKVFK
;
A
#
# COMPACT_ATOMS: atom_id res chain seq x y z
N MET A 1 -39.57 -39.12 8.22
CA MET A 1 -39.39 -37.66 8.08
C MET A 1 -38.07 -37.14 8.66
N LYS A 2 -37.72 -37.39 9.94
CA LYS A 2 -36.46 -36.89 10.55
C LYS A 2 -35.17 -37.23 9.77
N LYS A 3 -35.01 -38.46 9.27
CA LYS A 3 -33.80 -38.89 8.52
C LYS A 3 -33.63 -38.25 7.14
N ILE A 4 -34.73 -37.88 6.47
CA ILE A 4 -34.69 -37.23 5.13
C ILE A 4 -34.37 -35.74 5.27
N PHE A 5 -34.83 -35.11 6.35
CA PHE A 5 -34.56 -33.70 6.64
C PHE A 5 -33.08 -33.46 6.99
N THR A 6 -32.43 -34.39 7.71
CA THR A 6 -30.99 -34.32 8.03
C THR A 6 -30.11 -34.48 6.79
N LEU A 7 -30.50 -35.32 5.83
CA LEU A 7 -29.79 -35.51 4.56
C LEU A 7 -29.92 -34.30 3.62
N LEU A 8 -31.09 -33.64 3.59
CA LEU A 8 -31.26 -32.39 2.85
C LEU A 8 -30.47 -31.22 3.44
N MET A 9 -30.39 -31.12 4.78
CA MET A 9 -29.56 -30.12 5.47
C MET A 9 -28.06 -30.34 5.21
N LEU A 10 -27.58 -31.59 5.22
CA LEU A 10 -26.17 -31.90 4.90
C LEU A 10 -25.84 -31.58 3.44
N ALA A 11 -26.76 -31.86 2.50
CA ALA A 11 -26.59 -31.52 1.10
C ALA A 11 -26.59 -29.99 0.86
N LEU A 12 -27.43 -29.23 1.56
CA LEU A 12 -27.44 -27.76 1.49
C LEU A 12 -26.13 -27.16 2.01
N VAL A 13 -25.59 -27.72 3.10
CA VAL A 13 -24.30 -27.31 3.68
C VAL A 13 -23.13 -27.66 2.75
N CYS A 14 -23.13 -28.84 2.11
CA CYS A 14 -22.13 -29.19 1.10
C CYS A 14 -22.20 -28.33 -0.18
N VAL A 15 -23.39 -27.96 -0.65
CA VAL A 15 -23.57 -27.06 -1.80
C VAL A 15 -23.18 -25.61 -1.47
N SER A 16 -23.36 -25.18 -0.22
CA SER A 16 -22.86 -23.88 0.26
C SER A 16 -21.33 -23.84 0.35
N MET A 17 -20.68 -24.95 0.73
CA MET A 17 -19.23 -25.06 0.79
C MET A 17 -18.56 -25.16 -0.59
N THR A 18 -19.21 -25.76 -1.60
CA THR A 18 -18.66 -25.79 -2.97
C THR A 18 -18.79 -24.45 -3.69
N ASN A 19 -19.87 -23.69 -3.45
CA ASN A 19 -20.02 -22.33 -3.98
C ASN A 19 -19.08 -21.31 -3.29
N CYS A 20 -18.84 -21.46 -1.99
CA CYS A 20 -17.85 -20.65 -1.26
C CYS A 20 -16.42 -20.89 -1.79
N ASN A 21 -16.07 -22.15 -2.11
CA ASN A 21 -14.76 -22.53 -2.63
C ASN A 21 -14.52 -22.05 -4.08
N ARG A 22 -15.56 -21.96 -4.91
CA ARG A 22 -15.44 -21.43 -6.29
C ARG A 22 -15.20 -19.92 -6.32
N ARG A 23 -15.90 -19.16 -5.48
CA ARG A 23 -15.73 -17.70 -5.40
C ARG A 23 -14.33 -17.31 -4.92
N ILE A 24 -13.80 -18.02 -3.93
CA ILE A 24 -12.46 -17.79 -3.40
C ILE A 24 -11.39 -18.12 -4.45
N ARG A 25 -11.53 -19.21 -5.20
CA ARG A 25 -10.59 -19.56 -6.28
C ARG A 25 -10.56 -18.51 -7.39
N GLN A 26 -11.73 -18.03 -7.82
CA GLN A 26 -11.81 -16.96 -8.82
C GLN A 26 -11.16 -15.66 -8.33
N GLN A 27 -11.35 -15.30 -7.05
CA GLN A 27 -10.68 -14.14 -6.45
C GLN A 27 -9.16 -14.32 -6.36
N ILE A 28 -8.67 -15.55 -6.13
CA ILE A 28 -7.23 -15.86 -6.11
C ILE A 28 -6.63 -15.76 -7.51
N GLU A 29 -7.30 -16.29 -8.53
CA GLU A 29 -6.85 -16.18 -9.93
C GLU A 29 -6.82 -14.70 -10.39
N GLU A 30 -7.85 -13.91 -10.05
CA GLU A 30 -7.86 -12.47 -10.33
C GLU A 30 -6.76 -11.72 -9.56
N LEU A 31 -6.47 -12.11 -8.32
CA LEU A 31 -5.36 -11.56 -7.55
C LEU A 31 -4.01 -11.91 -8.17
N ASP A 32 -3.82 -13.14 -8.66
CA ASP A 32 -2.58 -13.59 -9.29
C ASP A 32 -2.29 -12.83 -10.60
N GLU A 33 -3.33 -12.63 -11.43
CA GLU A 33 -3.24 -11.79 -12.63
C GLU A 33 -2.88 -10.34 -12.30
N ARG A 34 -3.51 -9.76 -11.26
CA ARG A 34 -3.21 -8.39 -10.81
C ARG A 34 -1.80 -8.28 -10.23
N VAL A 35 -1.32 -9.27 -9.48
CA VAL A 35 0.04 -9.28 -8.93
C VAL A 35 1.06 -9.37 -10.06
N THR A 36 0.85 -10.25 -11.04
CA THR A 36 1.72 -10.37 -12.21
C THR A 36 1.82 -9.05 -12.98
N ALA A 37 0.69 -8.36 -13.18
CA ALA A 37 0.67 -7.04 -13.81
C ALA A 37 1.44 -5.98 -12.99
N LEU A 38 1.30 -5.99 -11.67
CA LEU A 38 2.04 -5.07 -10.79
C LEU A 38 3.55 -5.34 -10.80
N GLU A 39 3.97 -6.60 -10.87
CA GLU A 39 5.39 -6.97 -10.95
C GLU A 39 6.04 -6.45 -12.25
N GLU A 40 5.35 -6.53 -13.38
CA GLU A 40 5.85 -5.98 -14.66
C GLU A 40 5.89 -4.44 -14.64
N ILE A 41 4.87 -3.78 -14.10
CA ILE A 41 4.88 -2.31 -13.90
C ILE A 41 6.06 -1.89 -13.00
N ALA A 42 6.31 -2.62 -11.91
CA ALA A 42 7.40 -2.33 -10.98
C ALA A 42 8.77 -2.48 -11.66
N LYS A 43 8.98 -3.53 -12.47
CA LYS A 43 10.22 -3.72 -13.24
C LYS A 43 10.48 -2.54 -14.18
N LYS A 44 9.46 -2.10 -14.93
CA LYS A 44 9.58 -0.97 -15.86
C LYS A 44 9.84 0.34 -15.13
N THR A 45 9.08 0.59 -14.06
CA THR A 45 9.27 1.78 -13.20
C THR A 45 10.69 1.84 -12.64
N ASN A 46 11.22 0.70 -12.16
CA ASN A 46 12.59 0.62 -11.66
C ASN A 46 13.64 0.87 -12.76
N ALA A 47 13.38 0.44 -14.00
CA ALA A 47 14.26 0.73 -15.14
C ALA A 47 14.28 2.24 -15.47
N ASP A 48 13.10 2.88 -15.51
CA ASP A 48 13.01 4.33 -15.75
C ASP A 48 13.64 5.14 -14.60
N ILE A 49 13.47 4.70 -13.34
CA ILE A 49 14.15 5.29 -12.17
C ILE A 49 15.67 5.16 -12.32
N ALA A 50 16.19 4.00 -12.72
CA ALA A 50 17.62 3.81 -12.92
C ALA A 50 18.18 4.71 -14.03
N ALA A 51 17.44 4.89 -15.12
CA ALA A 51 17.80 5.81 -16.20
C ALA A 51 17.85 7.26 -15.70
N LEU A 52 16.85 7.72 -14.95
CA LEU A 52 16.82 9.04 -14.32
C LEU A 52 17.97 9.23 -13.33
N GLN A 53 18.26 8.24 -12.49
CA GLN A 53 19.39 8.30 -11.57
C GLN A 53 20.71 8.51 -12.32
N ASN A 54 20.94 7.77 -13.41
CA ASN A 54 22.15 7.94 -14.21
C ASN A 54 22.22 9.33 -14.87
N ILE A 55 21.10 9.86 -15.37
CA ILE A 55 21.02 11.21 -15.93
C ILE A 55 21.29 12.27 -14.86
N VAL A 56 20.70 12.14 -13.67
CA VAL A 56 20.91 13.07 -12.55
C VAL A 56 22.35 13.02 -12.05
N ASN A 57 22.92 11.83 -11.88
CA ASN A 57 24.32 11.65 -11.50
C ASN A 57 25.25 12.31 -12.53
N ALA A 58 24.97 12.13 -13.82
CA ALA A 58 25.74 12.78 -14.88
C ALA A 58 25.67 14.31 -14.78
N LEU A 59 24.47 14.87 -14.55
CA LEU A 59 24.30 16.31 -14.34
C LEU A 59 25.02 16.83 -13.09
N GLN A 60 24.96 16.10 -11.97
CA GLN A 60 25.62 16.46 -10.72
C GLN A 60 27.15 16.44 -10.86
N ASN A 61 27.69 15.49 -11.61
CA ASN A 61 29.12 15.34 -11.87
C ASN A 61 29.59 16.17 -13.09
N ASN A 62 28.74 17.03 -13.66
CA ASN A 62 29.03 17.82 -14.86
C ASN A 62 29.56 16.99 -16.05
N LEU A 63 29.07 15.76 -16.20
CA LEU A 63 29.41 14.90 -17.33
C LEU A 63 28.72 15.39 -18.60
N TYR A 64 29.35 15.12 -19.73
CA TYR A 64 28.81 15.46 -21.05
C TYR A 64 28.46 14.20 -21.84
N VAL A 65 27.49 14.33 -22.74
CA VAL A 65 27.08 13.27 -23.65
C VAL A 65 28.14 13.10 -24.74
N THR A 66 28.67 11.89 -24.84
CA THR A 66 29.60 11.49 -25.90
C THR A 66 28.86 10.94 -27.10
N ASP A 67 27.80 10.15 -26.88
CA ASP A 67 26.98 9.58 -27.95
C ASP A 67 25.52 9.31 -27.53
N VAL A 68 24.63 9.18 -28.51
CA VAL A 68 23.25 8.73 -28.32
C VAL A 68 22.94 7.64 -29.34
N ILE A 69 22.71 6.43 -28.85
CA ILE A 69 22.44 5.24 -29.68
C ILE A 69 20.95 4.96 -29.65
N THR A 70 20.30 4.96 -30.82
CA THR A 70 18.90 4.52 -30.96
C THR A 70 18.81 3.00 -30.93
N THR A 71 17.87 2.45 -30.16
CA THR A 71 17.59 1.01 -30.06
C THR A 71 16.20 0.68 -30.61
N SER A 72 15.80 -0.60 -30.61
CA SER A 72 14.44 -1.02 -31.00
C SER A 72 13.36 -0.44 -30.10
N ASP A 73 13.69 -0.20 -28.84
CA ASP A 73 12.74 0.10 -27.77
C ASP A 73 13.05 1.44 -27.07
N GLY A 74 13.93 2.27 -27.64
CA GLY A 74 14.28 3.60 -27.10
C GLY A 74 15.70 4.06 -27.44
N TYR A 75 16.46 4.50 -26.43
CA TYR A 75 17.77 5.15 -26.58
C TYR A 75 18.78 4.73 -25.51
N ILE A 76 20.07 4.78 -25.84
CA ILE A 76 21.18 4.70 -24.88
C ILE A 76 21.97 5.99 -24.98
N ILE A 77 21.99 6.78 -23.92
CA ILE A 77 22.82 8.00 -23.82
C ILE A 77 24.12 7.61 -23.13
N GLN A 78 25.26 7.89 -23.77
CA GLN A 78 26.60 7.60 -23.24
C GLN A 78 27.23 8.89 -22.68
N PHE A 79 27.79 8.80 -21.48
CA PHE A 79 28.45 9.92 -20.81
C PHE A 79 29.98 9.84 -20.90
N SER A 80 30.64 10.93 -20.53
CA SER A 80 32.09 11.10 -20.59
C SER A 80 32.90 10.16 -19.69
N ASP A 81 32.30 9.68 -18.61
CA ASP A 81 32.90 8.70 -17.70
C ASP A 81 32.71 7.24 -18.16
N GLY A 82 32.06 7.03 -19.31
CA GLY A 82 31.74 5.72 -19.86
C GLY A 82 30.46 5.08 -19.30
N THR A 83 29.75 5.76 -18.39
CA THR A 83 28.43 5.31 -17.93
C THR A 83 27.34 5.60 -18.97
N ASN A 84 26.19 4.92 -18.82
CA ASN A 84 25.09 5.01 -19.77
C ASN A 84 23.75 5.20 -19.06
N ALA A 85 22.86 5.98 -19.66
CA ALA A 85 21.43 5.96 -19.34
C ALA A 85 20.67 5.22 -20.45
N VAL A 86 19.93 4.16 -20.08
CA VAL A 86 19.12 3.37 -21.00
C VAL A 86 17.67 3.82 -20.86
N ILE A 87 17.13 4.45 -21.90
CA ILE A 87 15.77 4.97 -21.95
C ILE A 87 14.92 4.03 -22.80
N SER A 88 13.84 3.52 -22.23
CA SER A 88 12.82 2.76 -22.96
C SER A 88 11.61 3.65 -23.27
N ASN A 89 11.26 3.79 -24.54
CA ASN A 89 10.03 4.46 -24.96
C ASN A 89 8.91 3.42 -25.08
N GLY A 90 7.76 3.67 -24.44
CA GLY A 90 6.54 2.93 -24.76
C GLY A 90 6.11 3.29 -26.20
N GLN A 91 5.70 2.31 -27.01
CA GLN A 91 5.08 2.61 -28.29
C GLN A 91 3.60 2.96 -28.06
N ASP A 92 3.17 4.14 -28.51
CA ASP A 92 1.75 4.47 -28.58
C ASP A 92 1.03 3.45 -29.48
N GLY A 93 -0.11 2.93 -29.04
CA GLY A 93 -0.97 2.11 -29.89
C GLY A 93 -1.57 2.96 -31.01
N VAL A 94 -0.97 2.94 -32.20
CA VAL A 94 -1.24 3.95 -33.24
C VAL A 94 -2.63 3.85 -33.91
N ASN A 95 -3.43 2.81 -33.70
CA ASN A 95 -4.81 2.75 -34.24
C ASN A 95 -5.71 1.88 -33.36
N ALA A 96 -6.64 2.49 -32.63
CA ALA A 96 -7.65 1.76 -31.88
C ALA A 96 -8.63 1.06 -32.85
N PRO A 97 -8.75 -0.28 -32.82
CA PRO A 97 -9.67 -0.98 -33.71
C PRO A 97 -11.13 -0.67 -33.36
N VAL A 98 -11.95 -0.42 -34.36
CA VAL A 98 -13.41 -0.28 -34.25
C VAL A 98 -14.06 -1.63 -34.49
N ILE A 99 -14.75 -2.16 -33.49
CA ILE A 99 -15.52 -3.41 -33.62
C ILE A 99 -17.00 -3.07 -33.77
N SER A 100 -17.65 -3.64 -34.78
CA SER A 100 -19.05 -3.37 -35.10
C SER A 100 -19.75 -4.63 -35.62
N VAL A 101 -21.05 -4.52 -35.93
CA VAL A 101 -21.85 -5.58 -36.51
C VAL A 101 -22.54 -5.04 -37.76
N ARG A 102 -22.35 -5.70 -38.90
CA ARG A 102 -22.96 -5.33 -40.18
C ARG A 102 -23.79 -6.50 -40.73
N GLN A 103 -24.98 -6.19 -41.26
CA GLN A 103 -25.79 -7.18 -41.97
C GLN A 103 -25.22 -7.41 -43.37
N ASP A 104 -25.06 -8.67 -43.76
CA ASP A 104 -24.64 -9.05 -45.11
C ASP A 104 -25.85 -9.31 -46.02
N ILE A 105 -25.61 -9.50 -47.32
CA ILE A 105 -26.64 -9.74 -48.35
C ILE A 105 -27.49 -10.99 -48.10
N ASP A 106 -27.02 -11.91 -47.25
CA ASP A 106 -27.73 -13.12 -46.85
C ASP A 106 -28.73 -12.89 -45.71
N GLY A 107 -28.82 -11.66 -45.20
CA GLY A 107 -29.69 -11.27 -44.10
C GLY A 107 -29.11 -11.56 -42.70
N ASN A 108 -27.92 -12.15 -42.59
CA ASN A 108 -27.26 -12.41 -41.31
C ASN A 108 -26.37 -11.25 -40.88
N TYR A 109 -26.14 -11.16 -39.57
CA TYR A 109 -25.28 -10.14 -38.98
C TYR A 109 -23.91 -10.74 -38.70
N TYR A 110 -22.85 -10.03 -39.09
CA TYR A 110 -21.46 -10.46 -38.91
C TYR A 110 -20.67 -9.38 -38.19
N TRP A 111 -19.73 -9.80 -37.36
CA TRP A 111 -18.78 -8.89 -36.73
C TRP A 111 -17.86 -8.27 -37.78
N THR A 112 -17.55 -6.98 -37.60
CA THR A 112 -16.59 -6.24 -38.40
C THR A 112 -15.48 -5.67 -37.51
N LEU A 113 -14.28 -5.59 -38.07
CA LEU A 113 -13.12 -4.91 -37.50
C LEU A 113 -12.73 -3.79 -38.48
N ASP A 114 -12.76 -2.55 -38.02
CA ASP A 114 -12.49 -1.34 -38.83
C ASP A 114 -13.34 -1.25 -40.11
N GLY A 115 -14.59 -1.73 -40.04
CA GLY A 115 -15.53 -1.72 -41.16
C GLY A 115 -15.37 -2.87 -42.15
N GLU A 116 -14.33 -3.69 -42.01
CA GLU A 116 -14.11 -4.92 -42.77
C GLU A 116 -14.67 -6.14 -42.04
N TRP A 117 -15.04 -7.18 -42.78
CA TRP A 117 -15.56 -8.40 -42.18
C TRP A 117 -14.52 -9.05 -41.27
N LEU A 118 -14.87 -9.36 -40.02
CA LEU A 118 -14.01 -10.14 -39.15
C LEU A 118 -14.02 -11.59 -39.67
N ILE A 119 -12.87 -12.05 -40.16
CA ILE A 119 -12.68 -13.39 -40.71
C ILE A 119 -11.87 -14.23 -39.70
N VAL A 120 -12.40 -15.38 -39.32
CA VAL A 120 -11.68 -16.40 -38.54
C VAL A 120 -11.72 -17.70 -39.33
N ASP A 121 -10.57 -18.33 -39.54
CA ASP A 121 -10.43 -19.57 -40.34
C ASP A 121 -11.02 -19.50 -41.76
N GLY A 122 -11.00 -18.30 -42.37
CA GLY A 122 -11.52 -18.07 -43.72
C GLY A 122 -13.03 -17.84 -43.81
N GLU A 123 -13.76 -17.90 -42.68
CA GLU A 123 -15.20 -17.63 -42.61
C GLU A 123 -15.50 -16.34 -41.83
N ARG A 124 -16.60 -15.67 -42.18
CA ARG A 124 -17.07 -14.47 -41.47
C ARG A 124 -17.64 -14.85 -40.11
N VAL A 125 -17.26 -14.14 -39.05
CA VAL A 125 -17.74 -14.40 -37.69
C VAL A 125 -19.16 -13.89 -37.52
N ARG A 126 -20.11 -14.81 -37.36
CA ARG A 126 -21.55 -14.50 -37.27
C ARG A 126 -21.90 -13.94 -35.88
N ALA A 127 -22.67 -12.85 -35.86
CA ALA A 127 -23.09 -12.13 -34.65
C ALA A 127 -24.53 -12.44 -34.22
N ASN A 128 -25.34 -13.09 -35.07
CA ASN A 128 -26.68 -13.58 -34.73
C ASN A 128 -26.73 -15.11 -34.57
N GLY A 129 -27.58 -15.58 -33.66
CA GLY A 129 -27.86 -17.01 -33.48
C GLY A 129 -28.45 -17.64 -34.75
N LYS A 130 -28.14 -18.91 -34.99
CA LYS A 130 -28.79 -19.70 -36.05
C LYS A 130 -30.14 -20.15 -35.50
N ASP A 131 -31.23 -19.58 -35.98
CA ASP A 131 -32.57 -20.07 -35.64
C ASP A 131 -32.64 -21.59 -35.91
N GLY A 132 -33.35 -22.31 -35.04
CA GLY A 132 -33.58 -23.74 -35.21
C GLY A 132 -34.22 -24.00 -36.58
N ILE A 133 -33.72 -24.98 -37.30
CA ILE A 133 -34.20 -25.31 -38.65
C ILE A 133 -35.66 -25.75 -38.53
N ASP A 134 -36.60 -24.94 -39.03
CA ASP A 134 -37.96 -25.41 -39.32
C ASP A 134 -37.87 -26.60 -40.29
N GLY A 135 -38.63 -27.66 -40.01
CA GLY A 135 -38.59 -28.90 -40.80
C GLY A 135 -38.74 -28.64 -42.30
N ILE A 136 -37.85 -29.23 -43.10
CA ILE A 136 -37.83 -29.10 -44.55
C ILE A 136 -39.17 -29.61 -45.12
N ASN A 137 -39.96 -28.72 -45.74
CA ASN A 137 -40.96 -29.14 -46.72
C ASN A 137 -40.23 -29.90 -47.82
N GLY A 138 -40.59 -31.17 -48.03
CA GLY A 138 -39.97 -31.99 -49.07
C GLY A 138 -40.04 -31.32 -50.44
N THR A 139 -38.97 -31.44 -51.22
CA THR A 139 -38.94 -31.03 -52.64
C THR A 139 -40.12 -31.66 -53.38
N ASN A 140 -40.91 -30.84 -54.10
CA ASN A 140 -41.81 -31.37 -55.11
C ASN A 140 -41.00 -32.29 -56.04
N GLY A 141 -41.49 -33.51 -56.26
CA GLY A 141 -40.89 -34.45 -57.20
C GLY A 141 -40.83 -33.87 -58.62
N GLN A 142 -39.98 -34.45 -59.47
CA GLN A 142 -39.81 -34.07 -60.88
C GLN A 142 -41.14 -33.78 -61.58
N ASP A 143 -41.16 -32.72 -62.39
CA ASP A 143 -42.31 -32.27 -63.17
C ASP A 143 -43.02 -33.45 -63.88
N ALA A 144 -44.33 -33.58 -63.66
CA ALA A 144 -45.13 -34.57 -64.38
C ALA A 144 -45.31 -34.14 -65.85
N ILE A 145 -45.09 -35.06 -66.78
CA ILE A 145 -45.31 -34.84 -68.21
C ILE A 145 -46.83 -34.85 -68.48
N THR A 146 -47.37 -33.77 -69.04
CA THR A 146 -48.80 -33.62 -69.32
C THR A 146 -49.26 -34.64 -70.38
N PRO A 147 -50.34 -35.39 -70.16
CA PRO A 147 -50.89 -36.28 -71.17
C PRO A 147 -51.34 -35.52 -72.42
N GLN A 148 -51.04 -36.08 -73.59
CA GLN A 148 -51.38 -35.56 -74.91
C GLN A 148 -52.44 -36.44 -75.56
N VAL A 149 -53.36 -35.87 -76.33
CA VAL A 149 -54.38 -36.62 -77.10
C VAL A 149 -54.31 -36.27 -78.59
N ARG A 150 -54.47 -37.26 -79.47
CA ARG A 150 -54.44 -37.10 -80.93
C ARG A 150 -55.52 -37.95 -81.60
N ILE A 151 -55.77 -37.75 -82.89
CA ILE A 151 -56.51 -38.71 -83.74
C ILE A 151 -55.47 -39.53 -84.51
N ASN A 152 -55.54 -40.85 -84.42
CA ASN A 152 -54.74 -41.78 -85.21
C ASN A 152 -55.10 -41.59 -86.70
N PRO A 153 -54.10 -41.33 -87.58
CA PRO A 153 -54.35 -41.05 -88.98
C PRO A 153 -54.92 -42.23 -89.78
N ASP A 154 -54.63 -43.47 -89.35
CA ASP A 154 -54.96 -44.73 -90.02
C ASP A 154 -56.32 -45.30 -89.57
N THR A 155 -56.60 -45.32 -88.26
CA THR A 155 -57.88 -45.82 -87.73
C THR A 155 -58.94 -44.74 -87.64
N LYS A 156 -58.53 -43.47 -87.76
CA LYS A 156 -59.34 -42.29 -87.41
C LYS A 156 -59.77 -42.27 -85.93
N GLU A 157 -59.26 -43.17 -85.08
CA GLU A 157 -59.61 -43.20 -83.66
C GLU A 157 -58.82 -42.18 -82.84
N TRP A 158 -59.43 -41.60 -81.82
CA TRP A 158 -58.69 -40.84 -80.82
C TRP A 158 -57.72 -41.74 -80.04
N GLU A 159 -56.53 -41.22 -79.70
CA GLU A 159 -55.45 -41.87 -78.93
C GLU A 159 -54.90 -40.92 -77.85
N ILE A 160 -54.42 -41.48 -76.74
CA ILE A 160 -53.84 -40.75 -75.58
C ILE A 160 -52.39 -41.20 -75.32
N SER A 161 -51.49 -40.25 -75.03
CA SER A 161 -50.12 -40.46 -74.56
C SER A 161 -49.93 -39.84 -73.18
N VAL A 162 -49.24 -40.53 -72.27
CA VAL A 162 -48.93 -40.04 -70.90
C VAL A 162 -47.43 -39.83 -70.67
N ASP A 163 -46.62 -40.06 -71.71
CA ASP A 163 -45.15 -40.06 -71.65
C ASP A 163 -44.51 -39.01 -72.56
N GLY A 164 -45.24 -37.91 -72.81
CA GLY A 164 -44.77 -36.80 -73.64
C GLY A 164 -44.75 -37.10 -75.14
N GLY A 165 -45.53 -38.10 -75.57
CA GLY A 165 -45.70 -38.47 -76.97
C GLY A 165 -44.89 -39.67 -77.44
N ASN A 166 -44.22 -40.40 -76.53
CA ASN A 166 -43.40 -41.57 -76.89
C ASN A 166 -44.27 -42.81 -77.19
N THR A 167 -45.37 -43.01 -76.44
CA THR A 167 -46.34 -44.09 -76.68
C THR A 167 -47.79 -43.55 -76.69
N TRP A 168 -48.67 -44.21 -77.45
CA TRP A 168 -50.05 -43.78 -77.68
C TRP A 168 -51.01 -44.98 -77.57
N GLU A 169 -52.06 -44.85 -76.76
CA GLU A 169 -53.11 -45.87 -76.59
C GLU A 169 -54.44 -45.43 -77.24
N PRO A 170 -55.10 -46.28 -78.06
CA PRO A 170 -56.41 -45.98 -78.65
C PRO A 170 -57.52 -45.85 -77.60
N THR A 171 -58.41 -44.89 -77.80
CA THR A 171 -59.62 -44.74 -76.97
C THR A 171 -60.83 -45.51 -77.50
N GLY A 172 -60.80 -45.93 -78.78
CA GLY A 172 -61.93 -46.57 -79.45
C GLY A 172 -62.99 -45.62 -80.04
N VAL A 173 -62.67 -44.37 -80.40
CA VAL A 173 -63.63 -43.37 -80.96
C VAL A 173 -63.16 -42.80 -82.30
N ILE A 174 -63.87 -43.01 -83.41
CA ILE A 174 -63.47 -42.71 -84.82
C ILE A 174 -63.86 -41.28 -85.31
N ALA A 175 -63.06 -40.64 -86.19
CA ALA A 175 -63.22 -39.30 -86.77
C ALA A 175 -63.13 -39.24 -88.32
N GLU A 176 -64.24 -39.04 -89.06
CA GLU A 176 -64.28 -38.94 -90.54
C GLU A 176 -64.45 -37.49 -91.10
N GLY A 177 -63.94 -37.22 -92.33
CA GLY A 177 -63.78 -35.88 -92.98
C GLY A 177 -64.21 -35.77 -94.46
N GLN A 178 -63.65 -34.83 -95.28
CA GLN A 178 -63.60 -34.86 -96.78
C GLN A 178 -62.48 -33.95 -97.37
N ASP A 179 -61.91 -34.39 -98.51
CA ASP A 179 -60.62 -34.00 -99.15
C ASP A 179 -60.63 -32.78 -100.09
N GLY A 180 -59.42 -32.32 -100.47
CA GLY A 180 -59.24 -31.36 -101.56
C GLY A 180 -57.82 -31.26 -102.12
N THR A 181 -57.40 -32.31 -102.83
CA THR A 181 -56.35 -32.44 -103.87
C THR A 181 -55.29 -31.34 -104.02
N ASN A 182 -54.07 -31.75 -103.69
CA ASN A 182 -52.79 -31.08 -103.92
C ASN A 182 -52.37 -31.07 -105.40
N GLY A 183 -51.68 -29.99 -105.81
CA GLY A 183 -51.01 -29.87 -107.10
C GLY A 183 -49.73 -29.06 -107.03
N THR A 184 -48.64 -29.74 -106.61
CA THR A 184 -47.19 -29.49 -106.83
C THR A 184 -46.64 -28.07 -106.62
N ASN A 185 -45.75 -27.76 -105.67
CA ASN A 185 -45.02 -28.56 -104.68
C ASN A 185 -44.86 -27.66 -103.44
N GLY A 186 -45.32 -28.11 -102.28
CA GLY A 186 -45.00 -27.42 -101.04
C GLY A 186 -46.14 -27.42 -100.05
N THR A 187 -45.78 -27.95 -98.87
CA THR A 187 -46.34 -27.67 -97.56
C THR A 187 -47.86 -27.62 -97.44
N ASN A 188 -48.39 -28.73 -96.92
CA ASN A 188 -49.47 -28.89 -95.95
C ASN A 188 -50.20 -27.62 -95.47
N GLY A 189 -51.52 -27.73 -95.27
CA GLY A 189 -52.31 -26.84 -94.41
C GLY A 189 -53.38 -27.61 -93.63
N THR A 190 -53.58 -27.23 -92.37
CA THR A 190 -54.12 -28.00 -91.22
C THR A 190 -55.49 -27.51 -90.67
N ASN A 191 -56.22 -28.38 -89.94
CA ASN A 191 -57.54 -28.19 -89.27
C ASN A 191 -57.46 -27.76 -87.77
N GLY A 192 -58.58 -27.44 -87.08
CA GLY A 192 -58.68 -27.23 -85.60
C GLY A 192 -60.10 -27.37 -84.99
N SER A 193 -60.43 -27.29 -83.68
CA SER A 193 -59.77 -27.61 -82.37
C SER A 193 -60.84 -27.60 -81.20
N THR A 194 -60.70 -28.43 -80.15
CA THR A 194 -61.63 -28.61 -78.97
C THR A 194 -61.11 -27.89 -77.69
N PRO A 195 -61.98 -27.43 -76.74
CA PRO A 195 -61.53 -26.70 -75.54
C PRO A 195 -60.71 -27.49 -74.47
N GLN A 196 -59.84 -26.81 -73.70
CA GLN A 196 -58.86 -27.30 -72.70
C GLN A 196 -58.81 -26.42 -71.43
N ILE A 197 -59.08 -26.96 -70.22
CA ILE A 197 -58.83 -26.27 -68.92
C ILE A 197 -57.44 -26.64 -68.37
N SER A 198 -56.69 -25.67 -67.82
CA SER A 198 -55.34 -25.85 -67.27
C SER A 198 -54.99 -24.83 -66.15
N ILE A 199 -53.75 -24.84 -65.65
CA ILE A 199 -53.16 -23.86 -64.72
C ILE A 199 -51.95 -23.23 -65.40
N LYS A 200 -51.80 -21.90 -65.31
CA LYS A 200 -50.65 -21.17 -65.89
C LYS A 200 -50.04 -20.23 -64.85
N LYS A 201 -48.72 -20.09 -64.89
CA LYS A 201 -47.99 -19.15 -64.04
C LYS A 201 -48.03 -17.77 -64.68
N ASP A 202 -48.43 -16.76 -63.93
CA ASP A 202 -48.42 -15.37 -64.41
C ASP A 202 -47.06 -14.72 -64.18
N VAL A 203 -46.86 -13.51 -64.73
CA VAL A 203 -45.59 -12.77 -64.62
C VAL A 203 -45.20 -12.39 -63.19
N ASP A 204 -46.15 -12.43 -62.25
CA ASP A 204 -45.91 -12.25 -60.81
C ASP A 204 -45.34 -13.50 -60.13
N GLY A 205 -45.20 -14.60 -60.88
CA GLY A 205 -44.69 -15.87 -60.38
C GLY A 205 -45.73 -16.72 -59.63
N ASN A 206 -46.99 -16.31 -59.56
CA ASN A 206 -48.08 -17.09 -58.97
C ASN A 206 -48.82 -17.92 -60.02
N TYR A 207 -49.51 -18.97 -59.58
CA TYR A 207 -50.25 -19.85 -60.48
C TYR A 207 -51.75 -19.52 -60.44
N TYR A 208 -52.37 -19.52 -61.62
CA TYR A 208 -53.79 -19.17 -61.81
C TYR A 208 -54.46 -20.14 -62.79
N TRP A 209 -55.76 -20.36 -62.63
CA TRP A 209 -56.54 -21.25 -63.50
C TRP A 209 -56.80 -20.63 -64.89
N THR A 210 -56.80 -21.44 -65.96
CA THR A 210 -57.06 -21.04 -67.35
C THR A 210 -58.06 -21.97 -68.06
N LEU A 211 -58.85 -21.43 -69.00
CA LEU A 211 -59.69 -22.16 -69.97
C LEU A 211 -59.26 -21.73 -71.39
N ASP A 212 -58.93 -22.69 -72.26
CA ASP A 212 -58.38 -22.49 -73.61
C ASP A 212 -57.12 -21.64 -73.68
N GLY A 213 -56.29 -21.72 -72.63
CA GLY A 213 -55.08 -20.94 -72.46
C GLY A 213 -55.30 -19.52 -71.93
N GLU A 214 -56.56 -19.09 -71.79
CA GLU A 214 -56.95 -17.78 -71.26
C GLU A 214 -57.26 -17.83 -69.76
N TRP A 215 -56.92 -16.78 -69.03
CA TRP A 215 -57.10 -16.71 -67.58
C TRP A 215 -58.57 -16.76 -67.16
N ILE A 216 -58.88 -17.55 -66.13
CA ILE A 216 -60.17 -17.46 -65.47
C ILE A 216 -60.13 -16.27 -64.50
N ILE A 217 -60.99 -15.29 -64.77
CA ILE A 217 -61.16 -14.08 -63.97
C ILE A 217 -62.48 -14.17 -63.20
N VAL A 218 -62.44 -13.94 -61.88
CA VAL A 218 -63.63 -13.77 -61.04
C VAL A 218 -63.48 -12.45 -60.29
N ASP A 219 -64.52 -11.61 -60.32
CA ASP A 219 -64.55 -10.27 -59.72
C ASP A 219 -63.37 -9.36 -60.12
N GLY A 220 -62.97 -9.45 -61.39
CA GLY A 220 -61.90 -8.64 -61.98
C GLY A 220 -60.48 -9.09 -61.62
N ALA A 221 -60.32 -10.13 -60.79
CA ALA A 221 -59.04 -10.70 -60.42
C ALA A 221 -58.85 -12.10 -61.01
N LYS A 222 -57.61 -12.43 -61.39
CA LYS A 222 -57.24 -13.80 -61.78
C LYS A 222 -57.44 -14.72 -60.57
N VAL A 223 -58.09 -15.87 -60.78
CA VAL A 223 -58.35 -16.83 -59.71
C VAL A 223 -57.06 -17.59 -59.36
N ARG A 224 -56.48 -17.25 -58.20
CA ARG A 224 -55.21 -17.81 -57.71
C ARG A 224 -55.34 -19.28 -57.32
N ALA A 225 -54.27 -20.02 -57.50
CA ALA A 225 -54.13 -21.42 -57.12
C ALA A 225 -53.11 -21.65 -55.97
N ASN A 226 -52.52 -20.60 -55.35
CA ASN A 226 -51.54 -20.67 -54.24
C ASN A 226 -51.71 -19.54 -53.17
N GLY A 227 -51.16 -19.68 -51.93
CA GLY A 227 -51.29 -18.74 -50.76
C GLY A 227 -50.00 -18.08 -50.22
N PHE A 228 -50.07 -17.15 -49.21
CA PHE A 228 -48.95 -16.35 -48.61
C PHE A 228 -49.04 -16.12 -47.07
N ASP A 229 -47.88 -15.84 -46.42
CA ASP A 229 -47.70 -15.35 -45.01
C ASP A 229 -47.37 -13.82 -44.95
N GLY A 230 -47.57 -13.14 -43.79
CA GLY A 230 -47.48 -11.67 -43.61
C GLY A 230 -46.07 -11.07 -43.35
N SER A 231 -45.93 -9.73 -43.49
CA SER A 231 -44.64 -8.99 -43.47
C SER A 231 -44.09 -8.64 -42.07
N SER A 232 -42.75 -8.70 -41.88
CA SER A 232 -42.01 -8.32 -40.67
C SER A 232 -41.83 -6.80 -40.49
N GLY A 233 -41.69 -6.30 -39.25
CA GLY A 233 -41.42 -4.88 -38.93
C GLY A 233 -39.97 -4.44 -39.16
N ASP A 234 -39.72 -3.12 -39.18
CA ASP A 234 -38.40 -2.52 -39.47
C ASP A 234 -37.33 -2.88 -38.42
N SER A 235 -36.08 -3.10 -38.86
CA SER A 235 -34.94 -3.53 -38.04
C SER A 235 -34.33 -2.38 -37.22
N GLY A 236 -33.94 -2.65 -35.97
CA GLY A 236 -33.19 -1.70 -35.12
C GLY A 236 -31.73 -1.52 -35.56
N LEU A 237 -31.13 -0.36 -35.25
CA LEU A 237 -29.72 -0.09 -35.55
C LEU A 237 -28.79 -0.89 -34.63
N ALA A 238 -27.74 -1.50 -35.20
CA ALA A 238 -26.78 -2.31 -34.45
C ALA A 238 -25.79 -1.44 -33.63
N PRO A 239 -25.39 -1.87 -32.42
CA PRO A 239 -24.44 -1.13 -31.61
C PRO A 239 -23.01 -1.21 -32.16
N GLN A 240 -22.20 -0.18 -31.88
CA GLN A 240 -20.79 -0.05 -32.28
C GLN A 240 -19.92 0.18 -31.04
N ILE A 241 -18.66 -0.27 -31.06
CA ILE A 241 -17.71 -0.10 -29.95
C ILE A 241 -16.37 0.45 -30.48
N ARG A 242 -15.78 1.41 -29.77
CA ARG A 242 -14.46 2.02 -30.09
C ARG A 242 -13.68 2.33 -28.81
N ILE A 243 -12.43 2.79 -28.93
CA ILE A 243 -11.68 3.44 -27.86
C ILE A 243 -11.68 4.95 -28.13
N ASN A 244 -11.98 5.76 -27.10
CA ASN A 244 -11.88 7.21 -27.18
C ASN A 244 -10.41 7.63 -27.25
N PRO A 245 -9.96 8.37 -28.28
CA PRO A 245 -8.56 8.74 -28.45
C PRO A 245 -8.05 9.79 -27.45
N GLU A 246 -8.96 10.50 -26.76
CA GLU A 246 -8.61 11.51 -25.76
C GLU A 246 -8.62 10.94 -24.33
N THR A 247 -9.60 10.08 -24.00
CA THR A 247 -9.75 9.53 -22.65
C THR A 247 -9.21 8.11 -22.49
N TYR A 248 -8.90 7.45 -23.62
CA TYR A 248 -8.48 6.04 -23.70
C TYR A 248 -9.52 5.05 -23.17
N GLU A 249 -10.78 5.47 -23.00
CA GLU A 249 -11.86 4.59 -22.53
C GLU A 249 -12.58 3.92 -23.70
N TRP A 250 -12.99 2.66 -23.51
CA TRP A 250 -13.90 1.99 -24.42
C TRP A 250 -15.26 2.70 -24.41
N GLU A 251 -15.81 3.02 -25.57
CA GLU A 251 -17.11 3.66 -25.74
C GLU A 251 -18.04 2.80 -26.61
N VAL A 252 -19.34 2.83 -26.30
CA VAL A 252 -20.40 2.14 -27.03
C VAL A 252 -21.35 3.16 -27.65
N SER A 253 -21.74 2.95 -28.90
CA SER A 253 -22.82 3.65 -29.58
C SER A 253 -23.96 2.69 -29.88
N THR A 254 -25.21 3.12 -29.66
CA THR A 254 -26.42 2.35 -30.01
C THR A 254 -27.23 2.99 -31.14
N ASP A 255 -26.74 4.09 -31.71
CA ASP A 255 -27.44 4.91 -32.72
C ASP A 255 -26.67 5.01 -34.05
N GLY A 256 -25.82 4.02 -34.32
CA GLY A 256 -25.04 3.95 -35.56
C GLY A 256 -23.83 4.90 -35.59
N GLY A 257 -23.28 5.24 -34.42
CA GLY A 257 -22.06 6.02 -34.28
C GLY A 257 -22.27 7.53 -34.14
N LEU A 258 -23.52 7.99 -33.97
CA LEU A 258 -23.86 9.41 -33.81
C LEU A 258 -23.55 9.89 -32.39
N THR A 259 -23.84 9.09 -31.37
CA THR A 259 -23.47 9.34 -29.98
C THR A 259 -22.71 8.15 -29.39
N TRP A 260 -21.78 8.46 -28.48
CA TRP A 260 -20.88 7.50 -27.84
C TRP A 260 -20.97 7.66 -26.33
N THR A 261 -21.14 6.53 -25.63
CA THR A 261 -21.20 6.48 -24.17
C THR A 261 -19.99 5.69 -23.66
N SER A 262 -19.20 6.29 -22.77
CA SER A 262 -18.09 5.60 -22.13
C SER A 262 -18.56 4.40 -21.30
N THR A 263 -17.79 3.32 -21.35
CA THR A 263 -17.97 2.13 -20.51
C THR A 263 -17.24 2.24 -19.17
N GLY A 264 -16.38 3.25 -18.98
CA GLY A 264 -15.50 3.41 -17.82
C GLY A 264 -14.29 2.46 -17.80
N VAL A 265 -14.10 1.63 -18.82
CA VAL A 265 -12.94 0.73 -18.96
C VAL A 265 -11.90 1.40 -19.83
N LYS A 266 -10.69 1.63 -19.30
CA LYS A 266 -9.56 2.13 -20.09
C LYS A 266 -8.91 1.01 -20.91
N ALA A 267 -8.57 1.30 -22.16
CA ALA A 267 -7.72 0.45 -22.97
C ALA A 267 -6.26 0.65 -22.53
N GLN A 268 -5.74 -0.25 -21.71
CA GLN A 268 -4.32 -0.29 -21.34
C GLN A 268 -3.58 -1.25 -22.27
N GLY A 269 -2.52 -0.76 -22.92
CA GLY A 269 -1.54 -1.63 -23.57
C GLY A 269 -0.75 -2.42 -22.53
N SER A 270 -0.18 -3.56 -22.94
CA SER A 270 0.65 -4.44 -22.09
C SER A 270 1.91 -3.77 -21.53
N ASP A 271 2.29 -2.62 -22.08
CA ASP A 271 3.64 -2.10 -21.92
C ASP A 271 3.74 -0.97 -20.88
N GLY A 272 2.62 -0.43 -20.37
CA GLY A 272 2.59 0.68 -19.40
C GLY A 272 3.19 2.01 -19.90
N ASP A 273 2.86 3.13 -19.26
CA ASP A 273 3.39 4.44 -19.66
C ASP A 273 4.85 4.58 -19.19
N SER A 274 5.77 4.94 -20.08
CA SER A 274 7.16 5.27 -19.73
C SER A 274 7.24 6.68 -19.13
N PHE A 275 8.22 6.94 -18.25
CA PHE A 275 8.51 8.30 -17.81
C PHE A 275 9.07 9.19 -18.93
N PHE A 276 9.58 8.58 -20.00
CA PHE A 276 10.23 9.26 -21.12
C PHE A 276 9.34 9.25 -22.36
N GLN A 277 9.20 10.41 -22.98
CA GLN A 277 8.50 10.57 -24.25
C GLN A 277 9.46 10.46 -25.44
N ASN A 278 10.58 11.19 -25.41
CA ASN A 278 11.51 11.24 -26.54
C ASN A 278 12.93 11.67 -26.13
N VAL A 279 13.91 11.31 -26.97
CA VAL A 279 15.28 11.84 -26.90
C VAL A 279 15.63 12.45 -28.27
N ASP A 280 15.89 13.75 -28.31
CA ASP A 280 16.34 14.47 -29.50
C ASP A 280 17.84 14.80 -29.39
N ALA A 281 18.63 14.17 -30.26
CA ALA A 281 20.08 14.33 -30.35
C ALA A 281 20.52 15.14 -31.57
N SER A 282 19.61 15.88 -32.22
CA SER A 282 19.88 16.64 -33.46
C SER A 282 20.67 17.94 -33.23
N ASN A 283 20.65 18.48 -32.02
CA ASN A 283 21.40 19.68 -31.66
C ASN A 283 22.89 19.32 -31.37
N PRO A 284 23.86 20.04 -31.97
CA PRO A 284 25.29 19.74 -31.77
C PRO A 284 25.80 20.05 -30.36
N ASP A 285 25.15 20.96 -29.63
CA ASP A 285 25.58 21.41 -28.31
C ASP A 285 24.88 20.65 -27.17
N TYR A 286 23.66 20.13 -27.40
CA TYR A 286 22.86 19.47 -26.38
C TYR A 286 22.05 18.27 -26.91
N VAL A 287 21.75 17.34 -26.01
CA VAL A 287 20.70 16.32 -26.18
C VAL A 287 19.51 16.73 -25.32
N ILE A 288 18.30 16.69 -25.91
CA ILE A 288 17.05 17.04 -25.24
C ILE A 288 16.31 15.75 -24.91
N VAL A 289 16.06 15.50 -23.62
CA VAL A 289 15.19 14.41 -23.16
C VAL A 289 13.85 14.99 -22.76
N THR A 290 12.79 14.59 -23.45
CA THR A 290 11.42 15.00 -23.15
C THR A 290 10.75 13.93 -22.30
N MET A 291 10.22 14.34 -21.15
CA MET A 291 9.48 13.48 -20.21
C MET A 291 8.02 13.32 -20.66
N ALA A 292 7.32 12.30 -20.14
CA ALA A 292 5.92 12.03 -20.48
C ALA A 292 4.95 13.17 -20.10
N ASP A 293 5.30 14.00 -19.12
CA ASP A 293 4.54 15.20 -18.73
C ASP A 293 4.85 16.44 -19.61
N GLY A 294 5.75 16.30 -20.59
CA GLY A 294 6.21 17.36 -21.49
C GLY A 294 7.35 18.22 -20.93
N SER A 295 7.83 17.97 -19.71
CA SER A 295 9.04 18.61 -19.19
C SER A 295 10.29 18.16 -19.98
N VAL A 296 11.35 18.98 -19.95
CA VAL A 296 12.57 18.73 -20.74
C VAL A 296 13.83 18.77 -19.87
N ILE A 297 14.73 17.83 -20.10
CA ILE A 297 16.08 17.78 -19.53
C ILE A 297 17.09 18.04 -20.66
N LEU A 298 18.02 18.97 -20.43
CA LEU A 298 19.09 19.33 -21.38
C LEU A 298 20.41 18.73 -20.91
N LEU A 299 21.04 17.92 -21.77
CA LEU A 299 22.33 17.29 -21.51
C LEU A 299 23.37 17.86 -22.49
N ALA A 300 24.43 18.49 -21.98
CA ALA A 300 25.48 19.07 -22.83
C ALA A 300 26.25 17.97 -23.57
N ARG A 301 26.61 18.20 -24.84
CA ARG A 301 27.51 17.31 -25.59
C ARG A 301 28.97 17.68 -25.35
N TYR A 302 29.87 16.72 -25.57
CA TYR A 302 31.31 17.00 -25.50
C TYR A 302 31.71 18.13 -26.44
N ASP A 303 32.23 19.20 -25.88
CA ASP A 303 33.04 20.17 -26.60
C ASP A 303 34.36 20.32 -25.84
N GLY A 304 35.45 19.81 -26.43
CA GLY A 304 36.80 19.90 -25.86
C GLY A 304 37.35 21.32 -25.71
N SER A 305 36.56 22.37 -26.02
CA SER A 305 36.87 23.77 -25.71
C SER A 305 36.14 24.31 -24.47
N ALA A 306 35.25 23.53 -23.85
CA ALA A 306 34.56 23.91 -22.60
C ALA A 306 35.46 23.67 -21.38
N PRO A 307 35.38 24.53 -20.34
CA PRO A 307 36.13 24.33 -19.11
C PRO A 307 35.50 23.18 -18.30
N MET A 308 36.31 22.30 -17.74
CA MET A 308 35.92 21.26 -16.79
C MET A 308 36.56 21.55 -15.44
N PHE A 309 35.79 21.51 -14.35
CA PHE A 309 36.26 21.65 -12.98
C PHE A 309 35.43 20.72 -12.08
N VAL A 310 36.00 19.59 -11.71
CA VAL A 310 35.32 18.56 -10.91
C VAL A 310 36.02 18.44 -9.57
N ILE A 311 35.28 18.64 -8.48
CA ILE A 311 35.81 18.49 -7.12
C ILE A 311 35.64 17.03 -6.71
N VAL A 312 36.75 16.32 -6.58
CA VAL A 312 36.77 14.88 -6.35
C VAL A 312 36.40 14.58 -4.89
N ASN A 313 35.43 13.68 -4.70
CA ASN A 313 34.97 13.19 -3.40
C ASN A 313 34.51 14.28 -2.40
N ALA A 314 34.02 15.42 -2.88
CA ALA A 314 33.37 16.40 -2.00
C ALA A 314 31.96 15.93 -1.58
N PRO A 315 31.58 16.00 -0.30
CA PRO A 315 30.23 15.73 0.14
C PRO A 315 29.26 16.80 -0.36
N GLU A 316 27.96 16.49 -0.40
CA GLU A 316 26.92 17.44 -0.80
C GLU A 316 26.88 18.70 0.10
N LEU A 317 27.22 18.53 1.38
CA LEU A 317 27.42 19.58 2.37
C LEU A 317 28.78 19.37 3.06
N VAL A 318 29.66 20.35 2.93
CA VAL A 318 30.96 20.38 3.61
C VAL A 318 30.77 20.95 5.03
N GLN A 319 30.79 20.07 6.03
CA GLN A 319 30.71 20.44 7.44
C GLN A 319 32.11 20.57 8.04
N LEU A 320 32.43 21.74 8.59
CA LEU A 320 33.75 22.04 9.16
C LEU A 320 33.63 22.67 10.54
N GLU A 321 34.42 22.17 11.48
CA GLU A 321 34.55 22.83 12.77
C GLU A 321 35.09 24.26 12.57
N TYR A 322 34.65 25.19 13.43
CA TYR A 322 35.07 26.59 13.33
C TYR A 322 36.60 26.73 13.23
N ALA A 323 37.05 27.62 12.34
CA ALA A 323 38.46 27.89 12.05
C ALA A 323 39.30 26.70 11.55
N THR A 324 38.66 25.62 11.09
CA THR A 324 39.34 24.48 10.44
C THR A 324 39.24 24.56 8.92
N SER A 325 40.11 23.81 8.24
CA SER A 325 40.18 23.74 6.78
C SER A 325 40.09 22.29 6.30
N VAL A 326 39.51 22.12 5.11
CA VAL A 326 39.55 20.87 4.33
C VAL A 326 40.11 21.16 2.94
N THR A 327 40.65 20.12 2.31
CA THR A 327 41.16 20.17 0.94
C THR A 327 40.54 19.07 0.11
N TYR A 328 40.16 19.40 -1.12
CA TYR A 328 39.69 18.45 -2.13
C TYR A 328 40.60 18.49 -3.36
N GLU A 329 40.85 17.32 -3.93
CA GLU A 329 41.46 17.22 -5.25
C GLU A 329 40.46 17.71 -6.31
N VAL A 330 40.96 18.36 -7.35
CA VAL A 330 40.16 18.90 -8.45
C VAL A 330 40.71 18.41 -9.78
N GLU A 331 39.87 17.75 -10.55
CA GLU A 331 40.13 17.47 -11.96
C GLU A 331 39.71 18.67 -12.80
N ALA A 332 40.70 19.37 -13.34
CA ALA A 332 40.50 20.61 -14.09
C ALA A 332 41.09 20.52 -15.51
N GLU A 333 40.30 20.88 -16.52
CA GLU A 333 40.74 20.95 -17.92
C GLU A 333 40.21 22.21 -18.60
N ASN A 334 41.00 22.76 -19.54
CA ASN A 334 40.65 23.92 -20.36
C ASN A 334 40.22 25.17 -19.57
N ILE A 335 40.84 25.41 -18.41
CA ILE A 335 40.57 26.59 -17.58
C ILE A 335 41.63 27.65 -17.84
N ASN A 336 41.19 28.80 -18.35
CA ASN A 336 42.02 29.98 -18.54
C ASN A 336 41.90 30.94 -17.34
N GLU A 337 40.69 31.14 -16.83
CA GLU A 337 40.40 32.02 -15.71
C GLU A 337 39.40 31.37 -14.74
N TYR A 338 39.50 31.71 -13.45
CA TYR A 338 38.52 31.31 -12.46
C TYR A 338 38.23 32.43 -11.45
N LEU A 339 37.06 32.37 -10.81
CA LEU A 339 36.64 33.26 -9.74
C LEU A 339 35.92 32.45 -8.66
N ILE A 340 36.36 32.57 -7.41
CA ILE A 340 35.71 31.93 -6.25
C ILE A 340 34.95 33.00 -5.47
N ASN A 341 33.65 32.81 -5.33
CA ASN A 341 32.80 33.60 -4.46
C ASN A 341 32.45 32.77 -3.23
N VAL A 342 32.70 33.31 -2.03
CA VAL A 342 32.49 32.64 -0.75
C VAL A 342 31.50 33.42 0.12
N PRO A 343 30.71 32.74 0.98
CA PRO A 343 29.90 33.41 2.00
C PRO A 343 30.76 34.26 2.95
N GLU A 344 30.14 35.21 3.65
CA GLU A 344 30.88 36.11 4.53
C GLU A 344 31.62 35.31 5.63
N GLY A 345 32.90 35.60 5.86
CA GLY A 345 33.74 34.92 6.86
C GLY A 345 34.38 33.60 6.40
N TRP A 346 33.90 32.99 5.32
CA TRP A 346 34.53 31.82 4.72
C TRP A 346 35.74 32.21 3.87
N HIS A 347 36.67 31.26 3.72
CA HIS A 347 37.79 31.41 2.80
C HIS A 347 37.91 30.16 1.93
N ALA A 348 38.15 30.35 0.64
CA ALA A 348 38.48 29.26 -0.26
C ALA A 348 39.51 29.70 -1.30
N ASP A 349 40.40 28.78 -1.63
CA ASP A 349 41.50 28.99 -2.56
C ASP A 349 41.68 27.77 -3.45
N TYR A 350 42.10 27.98 -4.70
CA TYR A 350 42.34 26.92 -5.67
C TYR A 350 43.73 27.09 -6.31
N SER A 351 44.59 26.10 -6.07
CA SER A 351 45.94 26.05 -6.64
C SER A 351 46.39 24.60 -6.77
N ASP A 352 47.25 24.31 -7.75
CA ASP A 352 47.85 22.98 -7.93
C ASP A 352 46.82 21.82 -7.88
N ASN A 353 45.72 21.97 -8.61
CA ASN A 353 44.60 21.02 -8.65
C ASN A 353 44.00 20.68 -7.28
N THR A 354 44.10 21.59 -6.31
CA THR A 354 43.57 21.42 -4.96
C THR A 354 42.70 22.61 -4.58
N LEU A 355 41.46 22.35 -4.17
CA LEU A 355 40.56 23.34 -3.58
C LEU A 355 40.65 23.26 -2.06
N SER A 356 41.06 24.34 -1.41
CA SER A 356 41.00 24.47 0.06
C SER A 356 39.77 25.28 0.46
N ILE A 357 39.05 24.83 1.49
CA ILE A 357 37.90 25.53 2.08
C ILE A 357 38.16 25.65 3.58
N THR A 358 38.00 26.85 4.13
CA THR A 358 38.22 27.16 5.55
C THR A 358 36.97 27.81 6.15
N ALA A 359 36.51 27.27 7.27
CA ALA A 359 35.38 27.78 8.03
C ALA A 359 35.73 29.07 8.81
N PRO A 360 34.75 29.97 9.03
CA PRO A 360 34.93 31.13 9.90
C PRO A 360 35.25 30.73 11.35
N ALA A 361 35.84 31.65 12.12
CA ALA A 361 36.04 31.48 13.56
C ALA A 361 34.73 31.66 14.36
N LYS A 362 34.61 30.94 15.48
CA LYS A 362 33.38 30.84 16.29
C LYS A 362 32.91 32.17 16.88
N ASP A 363 33.85 33.03 17.27
CA ASP A 363 33.59 34.32 17.91
C ASP A 363 33.13 35.40 16.92
N MET A 364 33.17 35.12 15.62
CA MET A 364 32.72 36.05 14.58
C MET A 364 31.22 35.88 14.33
N CYS A 365 30.42 36.24 15.35
CA CYS A 365 28.96 36.06 15.44
C CYS A 365 28.10 36.76 14.36
N HIS A 366 28.74 37.45 13.40
CA HIS A 366 28.10 38.15 12.30
C HIS A 366 28.24 37.46 10.94
N PHE A 367 29.01 36.36 10.85
CA PHE A 367 29.26 35.67 9.60
C PHE A 367 28.26 34.54 9.32
N ASP A 368 28.12 34.23 8.03
CA ASP A 368 27.25 33.18 7.55
C ASP A 368 27.81 31.81 7.95
N LYS A 369 27.15 31.15 8.92
CA LYS A 369 27.52 29.79 9.33
C LYS A 369 27.27 28.76 8.23
N GLU A 370 26.33 29.04 7.35
CA GLU A 370 25.98 28.20 6.23
C GLU A 370 25.99 29.02 4.94
N GLY A 371 26.34 28.40 3.83
CA GLY A 371 26.24 29.09 2.56
C GLY A 371 26.70 28.24 1.39
N LYS A 372 26.95 28.94 0.29
CA LYS A 372 27.34 28.33 -0.97
C LYS A 372 28.57 29.01 -1.51
N ILE A 373 29.64 28.23 -1.66
CA ILE A 373 30.82 28.64 -2.40
C ILE A 373 30.52 28.41 -3.88
N ALA A 374 30.70 29.44 -4.71
CA ALA A 374 30.49 29.37 -6.15
C ALA A 374 31.80 29.63 -6.88
N ILE A 375 32.26 28.65 -7.66
CA ILE A 375 33.49 28.69 -8.44
C ILE A 375 33.08 28.84 -9.90
N THR A 376 33.33 30.02 -10.47
CA THR A 376 33.12 30.28 -11.89
C THR A 376 34.42 30.00 -12.62
N VAL A 377 34.39 29.17 -13.67
CA VAL A 377 35.56 28.84 -14.50
C VAL A 377 35.30 29.22 -15.95
N VAL A 378 36.32 29.72 -16.64
CA VAL A 378 36.23 30.22 -18.01
C VAL A 378 37.35 29.62 -18.85
N SER A 379 37.02 29.10 -20.04
CA SER A 379 38.01 28.57 -20.99
C SER A 379 38.60 29.65 -21.91
N GLU A 380 39.69 29.33 -22.62
CA GLU A 380 40.29 30.22 -23.65
C GLU A 380 39.29 30.58 -24.76
N ALA A 381 38.32 29.71 -25.04
CA ALA A 381 37.26 29.96 -26.02
C ALA A 381 36.13 30.87 -25.48
N GLY A 382 36.23 31.33 -24.23
CA GLY A 382 35.24 32.18 -23.57
C GLY A 382 33.99 31.45 -23.07
N LYS A 383 34.03 30.11 -23.01
CA LYS A 383 32.95 29.31 -22.41
C LYS A 383 33.06 29.31 -20.89
N MET A 384 31.93 29.23 -20.19
CA MET A 384 31.90 29.31 -18.72
C MET A 384 31.17 28.14 -18.09
N ALA A 385 31.61 27.72 -16.91
CA ALA A 385 30.89 26.81 -16.02
C ALA A 385 30.89 27.36 -14.58
N ILE A 386 29.90 26.96 -13.77
CA ILE A 386 29.81 27.33 -12.36
C ILE A 386 29.65 26.06 -11.52
N VAL A 387 30.63 25.82 -10.65
CA VAL A 387 30.62 24.72 -9.67
C VAL A 387 30.23 25.28 -8.30
N LYS A 388 29.41 24.55 -7.56
CA LYS A 388 28.86 25.01 -6.27
C LYS A 388 29.16 23.99 -5.18
N VAL A 389 29.60 24.47 -4.01
CA VAL A 389 29.82 23.67 -2.81
C VAL A 389 28.98 24.26 -1.69
N ASN A 390 28.09 23.47 -1.09
CA ASN A 390 27.39 23.90 0.11
C ASN A 390 28.31 23.71 1.32
N VAL A 391 28.34 24.67 2.23
CA VAL A 391 29.23 24.67 3.39
C VAL A 391 28.47 24.98 4.67
N MET A 392 28.89 24.38 5.79
CA MET A 392 28.37 24.64 7.13
C MET A 392 29.51 24.63 8.14
N ALA A 393 29.56 25.66 8.98
CA ALA A 393 30.51 25.82 10.07
C ALA A 393 29.80 25.62 11.40
N GLY A 394 30.36 24.76 12.26
CA GLY A 394 29.68 24.31 13.46
C GLY A 394 30.57 23.56 14.43
N GLU A 395 29.95 22.88 15.37
CA GLU A 395 30.57 21.92 16.29
C GLU A 395 29.72 20.65 16.35
N TRP A 396 30.37 19.51 16.61
CA TRP A 396 29.65 18.29 16.93
C TRP A 396 29.11 18.37 18.36
N ILE A 397 27.79 18.43 18.50
CA ILE A 397 27.10 18.43 19.79
C ILE A 397 26.52 17.05 20.03
N GLN A 398 26.85 16.47 21.19
CA GLN A 398 26.20 15.26 21.70
C GLN A 398 24.83 15.67 22.25
N GLU A 399 23.74 15.30 21.57
CA GLU A 399 22.41 15.52 22.13
C GLU A 399 22.17 14.61 23.33
N MET A 400 21.38 15.10 24.28
CA MET A 400 20.92 14.34 25.43
C MET A 400 19.49 13.87 25.15
N GLU A 401 19.27 12.57 25.25
CA GLU A 401 17.95 11.96 25.18
C GLU A 401 17.47 11.69 26.60
N LEU A 402 16.22 12.07 26.93
CA LEU A 402 15.58 11.67 28.18
C LEU A 402 14.63 10.50 27.90
N ARG A 403 14.84 9.39 28.59
CA ARG A 403 13.93 8.24 28.59
C ARG A 403 13.26 8.15 29.95
N THR A 404 11.98 7.78 29.97
CA THR A 404 11.19 7.76 31.21
C THR A 404 10.58 6.39 31.38
N LEU A 405 10.65 5.86 32.61
CA LEU A 405 9.92 4.68 33.05
C LEU A 405 8.59 5.14 33.67
N THR A 406 7.46 4.76 33.06
CA THR A 406 6.12 5.16 33.51
C THR A 406 5.26 3.99 34.01
N PHE A 407 5.77 2.75 33.96
CA PHE A 407 5.04 1.54 34.37
C PHE A 407 3.72 1.27 33.62
N GLU A 408 3.53 1.82 32.42
CA GLU A 408 2.27 1.70 31.68
C GLU A 408 2.29 0.56 30.67
N ASP A 409 1.27 -0.29 30.57
CA ASP A 409 1.33 -1.46 29.68
C ASP A 409 1.63 -1.12 28.20
N ALA A 410 1.29 0.09 27.78
CA ALA A 410 1.59 0.60 26.44
C ALA A 410 3.09 0.89 26.20
N ASP A 411 3.87 1.09 27.26
CA ASP A 411 5.30 1.39 27.21
C ASP A 411 6.19 0.19 27.57
N ALA A 412 5.62 -0.96 27.97
CA ALA A 412 6.37 -2.17 28.29
C ALA A 412 7.22 -2.64 27.10
N LYS A 413 8.56 -2.55 27.23
CA LYS A 413 9.53 -2.95 26.18
C LYS A 413 10.32 -4.23 26.50
N PHE A 414 10.14 -4.81 27.68
CA PHE A 414 10.87 -6.00 28.12
C PHE A 414 10.30 -7.29 27.53
N SER A 415 11.15 -8.32 27.45
CA SER A 415 10.73 -9.66 27.04
C SER A 415 9.86 -10.32 28.12
N PRO A 416 8.74 -11.01 27.76
CA PRO A 416 7.93 -11.70 28.75
C PRO A 416 8.69 -12.79 29.50
N TYR A 417 8.39 -12.97 30.78
CA TYR A 417 9.05 -13.92 31.68
C TYR A 417 8.08 -14.56 32.67
N GLU A 418 8.51 -15.57 33.42
CA GLU A 418 7.71 -16.23 34.46
C GLU A 418 8.42 -16.14 35.80
N LEU A 419 7.68 -15.75 36.84
CA LEU A 419 8.10 -15.85 38.24
C LEU A 419 7.78 -17.27 38.72
N SER A 420 8.79 -18.13 38.77
CA SER A 420 8.69 -19.57 39.00
C SER A 420 8.12 -19.93 40.38
N TYR A 421 8.26 -19.07 41.38
CA TYR A 421 7.76 -19.34 42.73
C TYR A 421 6.23 -19.29 42.81
N CYS A 422 5.59 -18.36 42.10
CA CYS A 422 4.14 -18.20 42.10
C CYS A 422 3.46 -18.57 40.76
N GLY A 423 4.25 -18.89 39.72
CA GLY A 423 3.77 -19.21 38.37
C GLY A 423 3.15 -18.02 37.64
N ALA A 424 3.48 -16.78 38.03
CA ALA A 424 2.97 -15.58 37.38
C ALA A 424 3.72 -15.35 36.05
N TYR A 425 2.98 -15.22 34.96
CA TYR A 425 3.52 -14.89 33.65
C TYR A 425 3.44 -13.38 33.42
N ILE A 426 4.59 -12.74 33.29
CA ILE A 426 4.74 -11.30 33.19
C ILE A 426 4.97 -10.94 31.71
N SER A 427 4.04 -10.17 31.15
CA SER A 427 4.11 -9.65 29.79
C SER A 427 3.85 -8.14 29.69
N THR A 428 3.31 -7.57 30.76
CA THR A 428 2.95 -6.17 30.92
C THR A 428 3.26 -5.71 32.34
N TRP A 429 3.23 -4.41 32.61
CA TRP A 429 3.43 -3.88 33.96
C TRP A 429 2.27 -4.24 34.89
N SER A 430 1.04 -4.31 34.36
CA SER A 430 -0.14 -4.72 35.13
C SER A 430 -0.05 -6.16 35.64
N ASP A 431 0.69 -7.05 34.95
CA ASP A 431 0.91 -8.43 35.42
C ASP A 431 1.73 -8.50 36.72
N LEU A 432 2.45 -7.41 37.05
CA LEU A 432 3.25 -7.26 38.28
C LEU A 432 2.47 -6.67 39.45
N ILE A 433 1.17 -6.41 39.31
CA ILE A 433 0.32 -5.82 40.35
C ILE A 433 -0.30 -6.93 41.21
N ALA A 434 -0.09 -6.83 42.51
CA ALA A 434 -0.58 -7.81 43.48
C ALA A 434 -2.09 -7.66 43.76
N GLU A 435 -2.90 -8.68 43.41
CA GLU A 435 -4.38 -8.67 43.58
C GLU A 435 -4.84 -8.40 45.03
N ASP A 436 -4.22 -9.07 46.00
CA ASP A 436 -4.51 -8.94 47.43
C ASP A 436 -3.32 -8.26 48.13
N GLN A 437 -3.08 -6.96 47.85
CA GLN A 437 -1.95 -6.13 48.33
C GLN A 437 -1.14 -6.71 49.51
N TYR A 438 -1.77 -6.93 50.67
CA TYR A 438 -1.18 -7.66 51.79
C TYR A 438 -1.41 -9.17 51.70
N MET A 439 -0.32 -9.94 51.78
CA MET A 439 -0.30 -11.42 51.70
C MET A 439 -0.58 -12.02 50.31
N SER A 440 -0.64 -11.20 49.25
CA SER A 440 -0.64 -11.71 47.87
C SER A 440 0.57 -12.61 47.60
N SER A 441 0.35 -13.76 46.96
CA SER A 441 1.42 -14.68 46.59
C SER A 441 2.46 -14.04 45.67
N LEU A 442 2.09 -13.03 44.89
CA LEU A 442 3.02 -12.36 43.99
C LEU A 442 4.19 -11.71 44.74
N ILE A 443 3.93 -11.15 45.93
CA ILE A 443 4.92 -10.35 46.68
C ILE A 443 5.20 -10.89 48.11
N TYR A 444 4.53 -11.97 48.55
CA TYR A 444 4.73 -12.61 49.87
C TYR A 444 5.08 -14.10 49.82
N ASP A 445 5.25 -14.72 48.65
CA ASP A 445 5.56 -16.15 48.62
C ASP A 445 6.95 -16.45 49.19
N MET A 446 6.95 -17.07 50.37
CA MET A 446 8.16 -17.46 51.10
C MET A 446 8.74 -18.80 50.64
N SER A 447 8.15 -19.44 49.64
CA SER A 447 8.60 -20.74 49.11
C SER A 447 9.58 -20.62 47.93
N GLY A 448 9.74 -19.42 47.37
CA GLY A 448 10.61 -19.14 46.23
C GLY A 448 12.09 -18.98 46.57
N SER A 449 12.96 -19.32 45.62
CA SER A 449 14.41 -19.05 45.66
C SER A 449 14.82 -17.80 44.89
N GLU A 450 13.88 -17.14 44.21
CA GLU A 450 14.09 -15.93 43.41
C GLU A 450 13.16 -14.80 43.88
N PRO A 451 13.53 -13.54 43.67
CA PRO A 451 12.74 -12.38 44.12
C PRO A 451 11.65 -11.99 43.13
N TYR A 452 10.66 -11.23 43.61
CA TYR A 452 9.90 -10.32 42.74
C TYR A 452 10.87 -9.32 42.13
N TYR A 453 10.78 -9.09 40.82
CA TYR A 453 11.64 -8.16 40.10
C TYR A 453 10.95 -7.58 38.88
N TRP A 454 11.45 -6.44 38.42
CA TRP A 454 11.13 -5.85 37.12
C TRP A 454 12.38 -5.26 36.48
N TYR A 455 12.40 -5.20 35.15
CA TYR A 455 13.49 -4.63 34.37
C TYR A 455 12.92 -3.89 33.16
N ASP A 456 13.13 -2.58 33.12
CA ASP A 456 12.75 -1.70 32.01
C ASP A 456 13.75 -1.79 30.84
N GLU A 457 13.98 -3.02 30.39
CA GLU A 457 14.90 -3.40 29.33
C GLU A 457 14.54 -2.68 28.02
N ASN A 458 15.55 -2.17 27.29
CA ASN A 458 15.38 -1.43 26.04
C ASN A 458 14.70 -0.06 26.18
N ASN A 459 14.54 0.46 27.40
CA ASN A 459 14.06 1.81 27.66
C ASN A 459 15.00 2.57 28.59
N THR A 460 14.74 2.60 29.90
CA THR A 460 15.63 3.26 30.88
C THR A 460 16.76 2.35 31.38
N GLU A 461 16.67 1.05 31.13
CA GLU A 461 17.55 0.01 31.68
C GLU A 461 17.51 -0.08 33.22
N LEU A 462 16.50 0.51 33.86
CA LEU A 462 16.32 0.38 35.30
C LEU A 462 15.79 -1.00 35.67
N LEU A 463 16.47 -1.64 36.61
CA LEU A 463 16.18 -2.95 37.14
C LEU A 463 16.01 -2.86 38.66
N HIS A 464 15.01 -3.56 39.17
CA HIS A 464 14.82 -3.78 40.59
C HIS A 464 14.52 -5.24 40.88
N ALA A 465 15.06 -5.73 41.99
CA ALA A 465 14.65 -6.98 42.64
C ALA A 465 14.45 -6.73 44.13
N PHE A 466 13.47 -7.40 44.74
CA PHE A 466 13.28 -7.31 46.19
C PHE A 466 14.57 -7.73 46.93
N PRO A 467 15.02 -6.94 47.93
CA PRO A 467 16.21 -7.27 48.71
C PRO A 467 16.00 -8.55 49.55
N TYR A 468 17.09 -9.28 49.80
CA TYR A 468 17.02 -10.48 50.64
C TYR A 468 17.15 -10.10 52.11
N ASN A 469 16.02 -9.93 52.79
CA ASN A 469 16.01 -9.61 54.21
C ASN A 469 15.29 -10.68 55.02
N TYR A 470 15.74 -10.89 56.26
CA TYR A 470 15.08 -11.79 57.21
C TYR A 470 14.84 -13.21 56.68
N ASN A 471 15.77 -13.71 55.85
CA ASN A 471 15.74 -15.00 55.16
C ASN A 471 14.62 -15.16 54.10
N SER A 472 14.15 -14.07 53.49
CA SER A 472 13.10 -14.10 52.47
C SER A 472 13.23 -12.95 51.47
N TYR A 473 12.60 -13.11 50.30
CA TYR A 473 12.38 -12.05 49.30
C TYR A 473 10.95 -11.52 49.34
N ALA A 474 10.29 -11.58 50.49
CA ALA A 474 8.92 -11.10 50.62
C ALA A 474 8.91 -9.58 50.89
N TYR A 475 7.85 -8.90 50.44
CA TYR A 475 7.76 -7.44 50.45
C TYR A 475 7.93 -6.80 51.83
N TRP A 476 7.59 -7.51 52.92
CA TRP A 476 7.84 -7.03 54.29
C TRP A 476 9.33 -6.91 54.65
N GLY A 477 10.23 -7.43 53.82
CA GLY A 477 11.67 -7.21 53.89
C GLY A 477 12.15 -5.99 53.11
N GLY A 478 11.27 -5.33 52.33
CA GLY A 478 11.61 -4.19 51.49
C GLY A 478 11.35 -4.46 50.00
N GLY A 479 11.25 -3.40 49.20
CA GLY A 479 11.13 -3.50 47.75
C GLY A 479 10.41 -2.32 47.09
N HIS A 480 10.35 -2.36 45.76
CA HIS A 480 9.63 -1.44 44.89
C HIS A 480 8.61 -2.25 44.08
N ALA A 481 7.35 -2.25 44.53
CA ALA A 481 6.28 -3.04 43.93
C ALA A 481 5.41 -2.19 42.99
N VAL A 482 5.18 -2.66 41.76
CA VAL A 482 4.26 -1.98 40.83
C VAL A 482 2.82 -2.03 41.37
N SER A 483 2.09 -0.94 41.23
CA SER A 483 0.74 -0.80 41.76
C SER A 483 -0.12 0.16 40.94
N ASN A 484 -1.43 0.00 41.05
CA ASN A 484 -2.45 0.91 40.53
C ASN A 484 -3.52 1.27 41.57
N TYR A 485 -3.30 0.94 42.84
CA TYR A 485 -4.27 1.22 43.91
C TYR A 485 -4.17 2.68 44.31
N ALA A 486 -5.25 3.44 44.14
CA ALA A 486 -5.30 4.84 44.53
C ALA A 486 -6.59 5.15 45.26
N ASN A 487 -6.47 5.92 46.35
CA ASN A 487 -7.64 6.38 47.08
C ASN A 487 -7.39 7.71 47.79
N THR A 488 -8.41 8.56 47.84
CA THR A 488 -8.38 9.81 48.62
C THR A 488 -8.88 9.63 50.06
N ASP A 489 -9.58 8.53 50.35
CA ASP A 489 -9.97 8.12 51.71
C ASP A 489 -8.81 7.41 52.40
N TYR A 490 -7.83 8.19 52.82
CA TYR A 490 -6.68 7.68 53.57
C TYR A 490 -7.07 7.15 54.96
N GLU A 491 -8.26 7.41 55.50
CA GLU A 491 -8.66 6.86 56.80
C GLU A 491 -9.09 5.39 56.66
N THR A 492 -9.92 5.10 55.65
CA THR A 492 -10.39 3.73 55.37
C THR A 492 -9.28 2.86 54.77
N TYR A 493 -8.45 3.43 53.89
CA TYR A 493 -7.38 2.71 53.19
C TYR A 493 -5.99 3.03 53.78
N GLY A 494 -5.94 3.48 55.03
CA GLY A 494 -4.73 3.94 55.71
C GLY A 494 -4.11 2.93 56.66
N ASP A 495 -4.15 1.65 56.32
CA ASP A 495 -3.52 0.59 57.10
C ASP A 495 -2.70 -0.37 56.22
N TYR A 496 -2.04 -1.34 56.87
CA TYR A 496 -1.15 -2.27 56.19
C TYR A 496 -1.86 -3.19 55.18
N ASN A 497 -3.18 -3.37 55.24
CA ASN A 497 -3.93 -4.14 54.24
C ASN A 497 -4.03 -3.38 52.90
N SER A 498 -3.85 -2.05 52.93
CA SER A 498 -3.82 -1.16 51.75
C SER A 498 -2.41 -0.60 51.49
N GLN A 499 -1.37 -1.35 51.83
CA GLN A 499 0.04 -0.92 51.78
C GLN A 499 0.57 -0.50 50.39
N LEU A 500 -0.09 -0.90 49.30
CA LEU A 500 0.28 -0.52 47.93
C LEU A 500 -0.55 0.67 47.42
N THR A 501 -1.37 1.30 48.27
CA THR A 501 -2.30 2.36 47.87
C THR A 501 -1.65 3.74 47.97
N VAL A 502 -1.60 4.49 46.87
CA VAL A 502 -1.16 5.89 46.84
C VAL A 502 -2.32 6.83 47.19
N TYR A 503 -2.03 7.95 47.85
CA TYR A 503 -3.02 9.00 48.02
C TYR A 503 -3.27 9.71 46.68
N GLY A 504 -4.41 9.44 46.05
CA GLY A 504 -4.75 9.93 44.71
C GLY A 504 -6.14 9.49 44.23
N GLU A 505 -6.54 9.91 43.04
CA GLU A 505 -7.83 9.55 42.45
C GLU A 505 -7.84 8.09 41.96
N GLU A 506 -8.92 7.36 42.26
CA GLU A 506 -9.07 5.95 41.88
C GLU A 506 -9.06 5.80 40.34
N GLY A 507 -8.22 4.89 39.84
CA GLY A 507 -8.06 4.63 38.40
C GLY A 507 -7.18 5.62 37.64
N ALA A 508 -6.63 6.64 38.30
CA ALA A 508 -5.70 7.63 37.74
C ALA A 508 -4.69 8.06 38.83
N GLY A 509 -4.19 7.09 39.59
CA GLY A 509 -3.43 7.31 40.81
C GLY A 509 -2.00 7.77 40.59
N GLY A 510 -1.41 7.44 39.45
CA GLY A 510 -0.06 7.82 39.08
C GLY A 510 0.06 9.27 38.62
N HIS A 511 1.28 9.70 38.34
CA HIS A 511 1.54 11.08 37.96
C HIS A 511 0.94 11.40 36.58
N ASN A 512 0.41 12.62 36.39
CA ASN A 512 -0.33 13.02 35.18
C ASN A 512 -1.53 12.12 34.81
N GLY A 513 -2.05 11.34 35.77
CA GLY A 513 -3.20 10.46 35.56
C GLY A 513 -2.82 9.12 34.91
N SER A 514 -1.55 8.70 34.99
CA SER A 514 -1.13 7.32 34.75
C SER A 514 -1.89 6.36 35.67
N ALA A 515 -2.10 5.14 35.19
CA ALA A 515 -2.81 4.12 35.96
C ALA A 515 -1.87 3.47 36.97
N ASN A 516 -0.64 3.23 36.55
CA ASN A 516 0.36 2.47 37.29
C ASN A 516 1.45 3.40 37.83
N PHE A 517 2.04 2.99 38.94
CA PHE A 517 3.17 3.64 39.59
C PHE A 517 3.90 2.57 40.42
N CYS A 518 4.94 2.95 41.15
CA CYS A 518 5.65 2.03 42.02
C CYS A 518 5.55 2.43 43.50
N MET A 519 5.33 1.44 44.36
CA MET A 519 5.31 1.60 45.82
C MET A 519 6.60 1.08 46.44
N HIS A 520 7.37 1.99 47.01
CA HIS A 520 8.51 1.67 47.84
C HIS A 520 8.06 1.24 49.25
N PHE A 521 8.72 0.21 49.78
CA PHE A 521 8.75 -0.09 51.20
C PHE A 521 10.17 -0.44 51.63
N GLY A 522 10.58 0.02 52.80
CA GLY A 522 11.79 -0.43 53.46
C GLY A 522 12.58 0.70 54.09
N TYR A 523 13.27 0.39 55.19
CA TYR A 523 14.21 1.31 55.81
C TYR A 523 15.19 0.54 56.70
N ALA A 524 16.31 1.19 57.00
CA ALA A 524 17.27 0.79 58.01
C ALA A 524 17.52 1.97 58.94
N ASP A 525 17.59 1.69 60.24
CA ASP A 525 17.95 2.65 61.27
C ASP A 525 18.94 2.05 62.29
N ASP A 526 19.52 2.91 63.12
CA ASP A 526 20.51 2.51 64.11
C ASP A 526 19.87 2.15 65.48
N SER A 527 18.58 1.81 65.50
CA SER A 527 17.83 1.54 66.73
C SER A 527 18.26 0.25 67.44
N GLY A 528 18.83 -0.69 66.69
CA GLY A 528 19.11 -2.06 67.13
C GLY A 528 17.87 -2.96 67.21
N TYR A 529 16.69 -2.47 66.78
CA TYR A 529 15.45 -3.25 66.67
C TYR A 529 15.06 -3.57 65.23
N ASN A 530 15.50 -2.73 64.30
CA ASN A 530 15.42 -3.01 62.86
C ASN A 530 16.68 -3.77 62.42
N TYR A 531 16.50 -4.88 61.70
CA TYR A 531 17.59 -5.73 61.22
C TYR A 531 17.61 -5.83 59.68
N THR A 532 17.05 -4.85 58.98
CA THR A 532 17.19 -4.73 57.52
C THR A 532 18.67 -4.62 57.17
N GLU A 533 19.18 -5.56 56.38
CA GLU A 533 20.58 -5.62 55.95
C GLU A 533 20.75 -4.98 54.57
N GLU A 534 19.79 -5.20 53.67
CA GLU A 534 19.79 -4.70 52.30
C GLU A 534 18.65 -3.69 52.09
N LEU A 535 18.97 -2.47 51.70
CA LEU A 535 17.96 -1.45 51.39
C LEU A 535 17.38 -1.66 49.97
N PRO A 536 16.10 -1.32 49.75
CA PRO A 536 15.52 -1.37 48.41
C PRO A 536 16.26 -0.42 47.47
N SER A 537 16.60 -0.91 46.29
CA SER A 537 17.38 -0.16 45.30
C SER A 537 16.90 -0.48 43.90
N PHE A 538 17.13 0.43 42.96
CA PHE A 538 17.15 0.07 41.55
C PHE A 538 18.52 0.40 40.96
N MET A 539 18.88 -0.31 39.89
CA MET A 539 20.18 -0.23 39.23
C MET A 539 20.02 -0.25 37.72
N PHE A 540 21.06 0.17 37.00
CA PHE A 540 21.12 -0.02 35.55
C PHE A 540 21.52 -1.47 35.24
N GLY A 541 20.58 -2.25 34.71
CA GLY A 541 20.71 -3.68 34.44
C GLY A 541 21.77 -4.02 33.37
N ASP A 542 22.10 -3.05 32.53
CA ASP A 542 23.17 -3.15 31.52
C ASP A 542 24.57 -2.81 32.06
N GLY A 543 24.67 -2.40 33.32
CA GLY A 543 25.93 -2.10 34.01
C GLY A 543 26.50 -0.70 33.73
N GLU A 544 25.81 0.14 32.96
CA GLU A 544 26.30 1.48 32.61
C GLU A 544 25.85 2.54 33.64
N GLU A 545 26.78 3.41 34.04
CA GLU A 545 26.46 4.53 34.94
C GLU A 545 25.76 5.66 34.19
N ARG A 546 24.59 6.08 34.67
CA ARG A 546 23.81 7.18 34.07
C ARG A 546 23.36 8.19 35.09
N VAL A 547 22.95 9.35 34.60
CA VAL A 547 22.30 10.38 35.41
C VAL A 547 20.80 10.11 35.42
N ILE A 548 20.23 10.00 36.61
CA ILE A 548 18.78 10.06 36.81
C ILE A 548 18.42 11.53 36.97
N ASP A 549 17.63 12.06 36.04
CA ASP A 549 17.24 13.46 36.02
C ASP A 549 16.28 13.77 37.17
N HIS A 550 15.21 13.00 37.27
CA HIS A 550 14.20 13.17 38.32
C HIS A 550 13.32 11.95 38.48
N ILE A 551 12.57 11.96 39.59
CA ILE A 551 11.41 11.10 39.83
C ILE A 551 10.25 11.97 40.35
N TYR A 552 9.01 11.51 40.23
CA TYR A 552 7.89 12.10 40.96
C TYR A 552 7.56 11.26 42.17
N VAL A 553 7.28 11.90 43.31
CA VAL A 553 7.05 11.23 44.59
C VAL A 553 5.70 11.66 45.18
N ASN A 554 5.00 10.72 45.79
CA ASN A 554 3.80 10.98 46.59
C ASN A 554 3.74 10.04 47.81
N ASN A 555 2.87 10.34 48.78
CA ASN A 555 2.68 9.51 49.96
C ASN A 555 1.69 8.36 49.70
N SER A 556 1.94 7.22 50.35
CA SER A 556 0.93 6.17 50.47
C SER A 556 -0.20 6.63 51.40
N THR A 557 -1.40 6.07 51.22
CA THR A 557 -2.51 6.32 52.15
C THR A 557 -2.18 5.87 53.57
N TYR A 558 -1.41 4.78 53.73
CA TYR A 558 -0.98 4.28 55.03
C TYR A 558 -0.05 5.26 55.76
N ALA A 559 1.00 5.74 55.07
CA ALA A 559 1.90 6.75 55.61
C ALA A 559 1.12 8.04 55.96
N LEU A 560 0.28 8.51 55.03
CA LEU A 560 -0.52 9.72 55.23
C LEU A 560 -1.46 9.64 56.43
N ASN A 561 -2.16 8.51 56.62
CA ASN A 561 -3.03 8.31 57.78
C ASN A 561 -2.24 8.35 59.09
N CYS A 562 -1.07 7.72 59.14
CA CYS A 562 -0.22 7.76 60.32
C CYS A 562 0.32 9.17 60.59
N TYR A 563 0.67 9.92 59.55
CA TYR A 563 1.10 11.32 59.72
C TYR A 563 0.00 12.19 60.32
N ILE A 564 -1.25 12.01 59.91
CA ILE A 564 -2.37 12.87 60.33
C ILE A 564 -2.98 12.41 61.65
N ASN A 565 -3.24 11.11 61.79
CA ASN A 565 -4.03 10.54 62.88
C ASN A 565 -3.21 9.70 63.86
N GLY A 566 -2.00 9.27 63.47
CA GLY A 566 -1.23 8.29 64.21
C GLY A 566 -1.94 6.93 64.30
N ASN A 567 -1.35 6.02 65.06
CA ASN A 567 -1.95 4.74 65.41
C ASN A 567 -1.34 4.24 66.73
N GLY A 568 -1.55 2.96 67.06
CA GLY A 568 -0.98 2.36 68.28
C GLY A 568 0.55 2.22 68.29
N LEU A 569 1.23 2.47 67.17
CA LEU A 569 2.68 2.31 66.98
C LEU A 569 3.40 3.65 66.77
N THR A 570 2.71 4.68 66.30
CA THR A 570 3.29 6.01 66.06
C THR A 570 2.31 7.13 66.39
N ASP A 571 2.82 8.19 66.98
CA ASP A 571 2.06 9.43 67.15
C ASP A 571 1.88 10.15 65.80
N PRO A 572 0.82 10.97 65.65
CA PRO A 572 0.70 11.87 64.51
C PRO A 572 1.85 12.90 64.49
N VAL A 573 2.16 13.41 63.31
CA VAL A 573 3.25 14.37 63.08
C VAL A 573 2.98 15.67 63.85
N GLY A 574 3.92 16.03 64.72
CA GLY A 574 3.96 17.30 65.43
C GLY A 574 4.51 18.46 64.59
N ALA A 575 4.45 19.68 65.12
CA ALA A 575 4.78 20.90 64.38
C ALA A 575 6.22 20.98 63.83
N ASN A 576 7.15 20.22 64.41
CA ASN A 576 8.56 20.18 64.00
C ASN A 576 8.98 18.80 63.48
N ASP A 577 8.02 17.87 63.35
CA ASP A 577 8.34 16.51 62.92
C ASP A 577 8.56 16.46 61.42
N LYS A 578 9.52 15.63 61.02
CA LYS A 578 9.91 15.45 59.62
C LYS A 578 10.01 13.97 59.28
N THR A 579 9.68 13.66 58.04
CA THR A 579 9.92 12.35 57.41
C THR A 579 10.49 12.60 56.03
N TRP A 580 11.58 11.93 55.68
CA TRP A 580 12.27 12.11 54.41
C TRP A 580 12.77 10.80 53.83
N VAL A 581 12.92 10.81 52.51
CA VAL A 581 13.54 9.76 51.71
C VAL A 581 14.97 10.18 51.39
N ILE A 582 15.89 9.23 51.45
CA ILE A 582 17.31 9.40 51.13
C ILE A 582 17.60 8.51 49.93
N ALA A 583 17.96 9.11 48.80
CA ALA A 583 18.46 8.40 47.62
C ALA A 583 20.00 8.43 47.66
N LYS A 584 20.63 7.27 47.77
CA LYS A 584 22.09 7.11 47.83
C LYS A 584 22.59 6.57 46.51
N GLY A 585 23.48 7.30 45.84
CA GLY A 585 24.04 6.93 44.56
C GLY A 585 25.32 6.12 44.69
N PHE A 586 25.42 5.02 43.95
CA PHE A 586 26.57 4.12 43.93
C PHE A 586 27.18 4.06 42.53
N ASN A 587 28.51 3.99 42.46
CA ASN A 587 29.24 3.76 41.21
C ASN A 587 29.26 2.26 40.84
N ALA A 588 29.83 1.90 39.70
CA ALA A 588 29.94 0.52 39.21
C ALA A 588 30.85 -0.39 40.08
N ASP A 589 31.67 0.20 40.95
CA ASP A 589 32.49 -0.51 41.95
C ASP A 589 31.70 -0.75 43.27
N ASP A 590 30.41 -0.42 43.29
CA ASP A 590 29.49 -0.51 44.44
C ASP A 590 29.90 0.37 45.63
N GLU A 591 30.55 1.50 45.34
CA GLU A 591 30.90 2.52 46.34
C GLU A 591 29.85 3.65 46.33
N GLN A 592 29.37 4.04 47.51
CA GLN A 592 28.48 5.20 47.63
C GLN A 592 29.26 6.48 47.29
N VAL A 593 28.84 7.20 46.24
CA VAL A 593 29.50 8.41 45.73
C VAL A 593 28.69 9.69 45.95
N SER A 594 27.37 9.57 46.17
CA SER A 594 26.48 10.72 46.26
C SER A 594 25.21 10.42 47.08
N GLU A 595 24.48 11.48 47.44
CA GLU A 595 23.22 11.39 48.15
C GLU A 595 22.30 12.57 47.77
N SER A 596 21.00 12.32 47.74
CA SER A 596 19.94 13.33 47.63
C SER A 596 18.84 13.05 48.65
N ILE A 597 18.16 14.08 49.14
CA ILE A 597 17.11 13.96 50.16
C ILE A 597 15.81 14.63 49.68
N PHE A 598 14.68 13.99 49.95
CA PHE A 598 13.34 14.52 49.71
C PHE A 598 12.47 14.43 50.96
N TYR A 599 11.89 15.55 51.39
CA TYR A 599 11.00 15.59 52.55
C TYR A 599 9.56 15.26 52.13
N LEU A 600 9.04 14.13 52.62
CA LEU A 600 7.62 13.78 52.50
C LEU A 600 6.76 14.56 53.50
N VAL A 601 7.37 14.95 54.62
CA VAL A 601 6.75 15.69 55.71
C VAL A 601 7.75 16.72 56.26
N ASP A 602 7.31 17.98 56.36
CA ASP A 602 7.95 19.03 57.16
C ASP A 602 6.89 19.75 58.01
N GLY A 603 6.50 19.10 59.11
CA GLY A 603 5.35 19.49 59.93
C GLY A 603 3.99 19.15 59.29
N PRO A 604 2.88 19.42 60.01
CA PRO A 604 1.54 19.00 59.60
C PRO A 604 1.02 19.72 58.34
N ASP A 605 1.49 20.95 58.08
CA ASP A 605 1.13 21.72 56.89
C ASP A 605 2.02 21.38 55.67
N GLY A 606 3.16 20.70 55.90
CA GLY A 606 4.16 20.36 54.90
C GLY A 606 4.13 18.90 54.47
N ILE A 607 2.97 18.23 54.56
CA ILE A 607 2.79 16.84 54.11
C ILE A 607 2.53 16.83 52.61
N VAL A 608 3.35 16.07 51.86
CA VAL A 608 3.15 15.86 50.42
C VAL A 608 1.85 15.07 50.19
N LYS A 609 0.96 15.62 49.36
CA LYS A 609 -0.36 15.05 49.02
C LYS A 609 -0.61 15.00 47.51
N GLU A 610 0.38 15.41 46.74
CA GLU A 610 0.34 15.49 45.29
C GLU A 610 1.69 15.03 44.77
N TRP A 611 1.69 14.44 43.57
CA TRP A 611 2.91 14.06 42.87
C TRP A 611 3.87 15.25 42.74
N THR A 612 5.01 15.14 43.41
CA THR A 612 5.99 16.22 43.51
C THR A 612 7.31 15.78 42.90
N LYS A 613 7.82 16.59 41.96
CA LYS A 613 9.09 16.32 41.30
C LYS A 613 10.26 16.39 42.29
N TRP A 614 11.08 15.35 42.30
CA TRP A 614 12.36 15.29 43.00
C TRP A 614 13.50 15.26 41.97
N ASP A 615 14.31 16.32 41.98
CA ASP A 615 15.54 16.40 41.18
C ASP A 615 16.63 15.47 41.77
N LEU A 616 17.11 14.54 40.94
CA LEU A 616 18.15 13.58 41.29
C LEU A 616 19.48 13.83 40.56
N THR A 617 19.59 14.90 39.77
CA THR A 617 20.82 15.22 39.02
C THR A 617 22.03 15.43 39.93
N SER A 618 21.82 15.80 41.20
CA SER A 618 22.89 15.91 42.20
C SER A 618 23.57 14.59 42.53
N LEU A 619 22.95 13.45 42.20
CA LEU A 619 23.59 12.14 42.33
C LEU A 619 24.73 11.96 41.33
N GLY A 620 24.75 12.71 40.23
CA GLY A 620 25.68 12.52 39.13
C GLY A 620 25.42 11.23 38.37
N LYS A 621 26.47 10.66 37.76
CA LYS A 621 26.39 9.33 37.16
C LYS A 621 26.46 8.27 38.24
N VAL A 622 25.50 7.37 38.25
CA VAL A 622 25.39 6.26 39.20
C VAL A 622 25.01 5.00 38.45
N TRP A 623 25.47 3.86 38.95
CA TRP A 623 25.05 2.54 38.51
C TRP A 623 23.81 2.08 39.27
N ARG A 624 23.70 2.44 40.55
CA ARG A 624 22.65 1.98 41.47
C ARG A 624 22.22 3.09 42.42
N VAL A 625 20.94 3.12 42.76
CA VAL A 625 20.38 4.04 43.76
C VAL A 625 19.66 3.24 44.84
N GLU A 626 20.17 3.31 46.06
CA GLU A 626 19.47 2.79 47.25
C GLU A 626 18.56 3.86 47.85
N PHE A 627 17.39 3.44 48.31
CA PHE A 627 16.44 4.29 49.00
C PHE A 627 16.35 3.89 50.47
N ASN A 628 16.54 4.86 51.37
CA ASN A 628 16.24 4.73 52.79
C ASN A 628 15.18 5.74 53.19
N MET A 629 14.48 5.48 54.29
CA MET A 629 13.59 6.44 54.93
C MET A 629 14.03 6.72 56.36
N ALA A 630 13.83 7.97 56.79
CA ALA A 630 14.09 8.39 58.15
C ALA A 630 13.12 9.49 58.57
N GLY A 631 12.99 9.70 59.87
CA GLY A 631 12.16 10.76 60.42
C GLY A 631 12.41 10.99 61.89
N THR A 632 11.69 11.97 62.45
CA THR A 632 11.86 12.39 63.85
C THR A 632 10.96 11.63 64.82
N ASN A 633 9.86 11.04 64.35
CA ASN A 633 8.99 10.24 65.21
C ASN A 633 9.65 8.89 65.51
N ASP A 634 9.74 8.60 66.81
CA ASP A 634 10.32 7.38 67.37
C ASP A 634 9.46 6.97 68.58
N ASN A 635 9.07 5.70 68.63
CA ASN A 635 8.21 5.15 69.68
C ASN A 635 9.00 4.47 70.82
N GLY A 636 10.31 4.67 70.87
CA GLY A 636 11.26 4.03 71.77
C GLY A 636 11.98 2.81 71.17
N TYR A 637 11.64 2.42 69.94
CA TYR A 637 12.22 1.30 69.21
C TYR A 637 12.83 1.70 67.87
N GLY A 638 13.03 3.00 67.60
CA GLY A 638 13.51 3.52 66.33
C GLY A 638 12.43 4.27 65.55
N PHE A 639 12.71 4.54 64.28
CA PHE A 639 11.80 5.26 63.40
C PHE A 639 10.42 4.59 63.36
N SER A 640 9.36 5.34 63.71
CA SER A 640 8.04 4.75 63.97
C SER A 640 7.00 4.98 62.87
N GLN A 641 7.23 5.92 61.96
CA GLN A 641 6.31 6.15 60.85
C GLN A 641 6.41 5.03 59.79
N PRO A 642 5.34 4.76 59.02
CA PRO A 642 5.42 3.80 57.93
C PRO A 642 6.46 4.22 56.89
N ALA A 643 7.41 3.33 56.60
CA ALA A 643 8.45 3.54 55.60
C ALA A 643 7.94 3.22 54.18
N TYR A 644 6.90 3.94 53.74
CA TYR A 644 6.30 3.80 52.42
C TYR A 644 6.26 5.14 51.69
N PHE A 645 6.57 5.11 50.40
CA PHE A 645 6.26 6.21 49.48
C PHE A 645 6.00 5.65 48.08
N ALA A 646 5.23 6.38 47.28
CA ALA A 646 5.03 6.05 45.87
C ALA A 646 5.94 6.91 45.01
N TYR A 647 6.44 6.33 43.92
CA TYR A 647 7.13 7.08 42.88
C TYR A 647 6.63 6.72 41.48
N ASP A 648 6.80 7.65 40.55
CA ASP A 648 6.44 7.50 39.14
C ASP A 648 7.35 8.37 38.25
N ASP A 649 7.28 8.16 36.94
CA ASP A 649 7.98 8.93 35.90
C ASP A 649 9.49 9.08 36.18
N VAL A 650 10.21 7.96 36.26
CA VAL A 650 11.67 7.96 36.50
C VAL A 650 12.39 8.31 35.20
N ALA A 651 12.93 9.53 35.13
CA ALA A 651 13.60 10.04 33.94
C ALA A 651 15.12 9.83 33.99
N VAL A 652 15.68 9.21 32.95
CA VAL A 652 17.10 8.86 32.83
C VAL A 652 17.70 9.51 31.58
N GLN A 653 18.91 10.04 31.74
CA GLN A 653 19.67 10.68 30.68
C GLN A 653 20.48 9.66 29.86
N PHE A 654 20.28 9.68 28.54
CA PHE A 654 21.01 8.90 27.54
C PHE A 654 21.80 9.83 26.60
N GLN A 655 22.91 9.31 26.07
CA GLN A 655 23.62 9.97 24.98
C GLN A 655 22.83 9.74 23.68
N GLY A 656 22.30 10.82 23.11
CA GLY A 656 21.59 10.82 21.83
C GLY A 656 22.53 10.79 20.63
N GLU A 657 22.09 11.31 19.49
CA GLU A 657 22.96 11.40 18.31
C GLU A 657 23.95 12.56 18.42
N LYS A 658 25.12 12.40 17.78
CA LYS A 658 26.02 13.52 17.52
C LYS A 658 25.50 14.27 16.31
N VAL A 659 25.08 15.50 16.53
CA VAL A 659 24.58 16.39 15.48
C VAL A 659 25.57 17.54 15.28
N PHE A 660 25.78 17.92 14.02
CA PHE A 660 26.61 19.07 13.68
C PHE A 660 25.75 20.34 13.73
N LYS A 661 26.13 21.32 14.57
CA LYS A 661 25.33 22.53 14.84
C LYS A 661 26.12 23.83 14.79
#